data_AF-A0A9D9QL16-F1
#
_entry.id   AF-A0A9D9QL16-F1
#
_cell.length_a   1.000
_cell.length_b   1.000
_cell.length_c   1.000
_cell.angle_alpha   90.00
_cell.angle_beta   90.00
_cell.angle_gamma   90.00
#
_symmetry.space_group_name_H-M   'P 1'
#
loop_
_entity.id
_entity.type
_entity.pdbx_description
1 polymer ?
#
loop_
_entity_poly.entity_id
_entity_poly.type
_entity_poly.pdbx_seq_one_letter_code
_entity_poly.pdbx_strand_id
1 'polypeptide(L)'
;MADVSEARPAAVPSEAPHGEFVSFPDSPFQLFQPYPPAGDQPAAIAQLVEGIRDGLSYQTLLGVTGSGKTFTMANVIARLGRPAIVFAPNKTLAAQLYSEFREFFPKNAVEYFVSYYDYYQPEAYVPQRDLFIEKDSSINEHIEQMRLSATKSLLERRDVIIVASVSAIYGIGNPSDYHRMVMTLRVGDKLGQRDVIAHLIRMQYQRNETDFSRGTFRVRGDTIDVFPAEHSELAIRIELFDDEIETLQLFDPLTGKIRQKIPRFTVYPSSHYVTPRDRVVAAIETIKEELRARLDELVKMGKLVEAQRLEQRTRFDLEMLQEVGHCKGIENYTRHLSGAAPGEPPPTLVDYLPADSLMFLDESHVLIGQFGGMFNGDRARKTVLVEYGFRLPSALDNRPLKFEEFEKKMRQAVFVSATPADYEKTHAGQVVEQLVRPTGLVDPEVEVRPATHQVDDVLQEIRERVKLNERVLITTLTKRMAEQLTDYLSDNGVKVRYLHSDVDNIERVEILRDLRLGSFDVLVGINLLREGLDIPEVSLVAILDADKEGFLRAERSLIQTIGRAARNLNGRAILYADKITDSMRRALDETGRRRAKQIAFNEANGIVPRSVSKKVKDLIDGVYSEKSAKDDLKAATEAAAVEAMSEKDLAKRIKLLEKQMLDHAKNLEFEKAARVRDQLALLREQAFGAAGHDVNVVPLTPPAAARPLPPKA
;
A
#
# COMPACT_ATOMS: atom_id res chain seq x y z
N MET A 1 42.15 52.71 13.22
CA MET A 1 42.12 52.75 11.74
C MET A 1 43.06 51.68 11.22
N ALA A 2 42.51 50.50 10.91
CA ALA A 2 43.08 49.50 10.01
C ALA A 2 41.94 48.51 9.70
N ASP A 3 41.77 48.24 8.40
CA ASP A 3 40.65 47.54 7.76
C ASP A 3 40.48 46.08 8.21
N VAL A 4 39.23 45.68 8.41
CA VAL A 4 38.81 44.27 8.36
C VAL A 4 37.75 44.16 7.27
N SER A 5 38.16 43.60 6.14
CA SER A 5 37.33 43.35 4.97
C SER A 5 36.18 42.39 5.29
N GLU A 6 34.94 42.86 5.09
CA GLU A 6 33.73 42.02 5.11
C GLU A 6 33.74 41.04 3.93
N ALA A 7 33.97 39.77 4.22
CA ALA A 7 33.67 38.69 3.28
C ALA A 7 32.14 38.53 3.18
N ARG A 8 31.58 38.88 2.02
CA ARG A 8 30.17 38.65 1.70
C ARG A 8 29.89 37.13 1.72
N PRO A 9 28.83 36.65 2.38
CA PRO A 9 28.43 35.25 2.27
C PRO A 9 28.00 34.95 0.83
N ALA A 10 28.55 33.89 0.26
CA ALA A 10 28.18 33.40 -1.06
C ALA A 10 26.67 33.11 -1.09
N ALA A 11 25.99 33.66 -2.09
CA ALA A 11 24.57 33.44 -2.31
C ALA A 11 24.30 31.94 -2.50
N VAL A 12 23.42 31.38 -1.66
CA VAL A 12 22.86 30.05 -1.85
C VAL A 12 22.02 30.07 -3.12
N PRO A 13 22.29 29.24 -4.15
CA PRO A 13 21.44 29.19 -5.33
C PRO A 13 20.06 28.66 -4.89
N SER A 14 19.03 29.50 -4.99
CA SER A 14 17.64 29.15 -4.68
C SER A 14 16.84 28.75 -5.93
N GLU A 15 17.46 28.07 -6.88
CA GLU A 15 16.74 27.49 -8.01
C GLU A 15 16.55 25.99 -7.73
N ALA A 16 15.29 25.58 -7.58
CA ALA A 16 14.95 24.16 -7.63
C ALA A 16 15.45 23.62 -8.98
N PRO A 17 16.18 22.49 -9.02
CA PRO A 17 16.66 21.95 -10.29
C PRO A 17 15.47 21.72 -11.22
N HIS A 18 15.49 22.38 -12.38
CA HIS A 18 14.52 22.17 -13.45
C HIS A 18 14.74 20.74 -13.98
N GLY A 19 13.92 19.79 -13.54
CA GLY A 19 13.96 18.43 -14.06
C GLY A 19 13.64 18.39 -15.56
N GLU A 20 14.20 17.41 -16.27
CA GLU A 20 14.07 17.29 -17.73
C GLU A 20 13.26 16.05 -18.11
N PHE A 21 12.48 16.15 -19.18
CA PHE A 21 11.84 14.98 -19.78
C PHE A 21 12.82 14.32 -20.77
N VAL A 22 13.09 13.03 -20.55
CA VAL A 22 13.92 12.20 -21.42
C VAL A 22 13.04 11.17 -22.11
N SER A 23 13.23 11.03 -23.43
CA SER A 23 12.61 9.99 -24.25
C SER A 23 13.70 9.19 -24.93
N PHE A 24 13.44 7.90 -25.16
CA PHE A 24 14.39 6.99 -25.81
C PHE A 24 13.82 6.54 -27.17
N PRO A 25 14.68 6.23 -28.17
CA PRO A 25 14.22 5.68 -29.43
C PRO A 25 13.34 4.44 -29.23
N ASP A 26 12.25 4.35 -29.98
CA ASP A 26 11.29 3.23 -29.95
C ASP A 26 10.63 2.97 -28.57
N SER A 27 10.71 3.95 -27.66
CA SER A 27 10.07 3.88 -26.35
C SER A 27 8.89 4.84 -26.25
N PRO A 28 7.69 4.36 -25.85
CA PRO A 28 6.55 5.24 -25.63
C PRO A 28 6.60 5.96 -24.27
N PHE A 29 7.60 5.66 -23.43
CA PHE A 29 7.73 6.24 -22.10
C PHE A 29 8.48 7.58 -22.13
N GLN A 30 7.95 8.56 -21.39
CA GLN A 30 8.56 9.87 -21.17
C GLN A 30 8.99 9.96 -19.70
N LEU A 31 10.28 9.70 -19.45
CA LEU A 31 10.86 9.72 -18.12
C LEU A 31 11.16 11.16 -17.70
N PHE A 32 10.52 11.63 -16.63
CA PHE A 32 10.91 12.85 -15.96
C PHE A 32 12.11 12.57 -15.04
N GLN A 33 13.24 13.21 -15.34
CA GLN A 33 14.48 13.12 -14.58
C GLN A 33 14.67 14.42 -13.78
N PRO A 34 14.30 14.44 -12.49
CA PRO A 34 14.63 15.57 -11.62
C PRO A 34 16.15 15.72 -11.39
N TYR A 35 16.90 14.65 -11.61
CA TYR A 35 18.35 14.57 -11.52
C TYR A 35 18.87 13.47 -12.47
N PRO A 36 20.11 13.58 -12.98
CA PRO A 36 20.71 12.54 -13.80
C PRO A 36 21.07 11.30 -12.95
N PRO A 37 21.15 10.09 -13.55
CA PRO A 37 21.67 8.91 -12.86
C PRO A 37 23.08 9.13 -12.32
N ALA A 38 23.33 8.72 -11.07
CA ALA A 38 24.60 8.96 -10.37
C ALA A 38 25.03 7.75 -9.53
N GLY A 39 26.29 7.76 -9.04
CA GLY A 39 26.88 6.62 -8.33
C GLY A 39 26.96 5.39 -9.23
N ASP A 40 26.53 4.23 -8.72
CA ASP A 40 26.51 2.98 -9.50
C ASP A 40 25.32 2.89 -10.49
N GLN A 41 24.36 3.81 -10.43
CA GLN A 41 23.14 3.75 -11.25
C GLN A 41 23.41 3.66 -12.76
N PRO A 42 24.32 4.46 -13.38
CA PRO A 42 24.56 4.37 -14.82
C PRO A 42 25.01 2.98 -15.27
N ALA A 43 25.94 2.38 -14.52
CA ALA A 43 26.45 1.03 -14.79
C ALA A 43 25.35 -0.02 -14.56
N ALA A 44 24.59 0.11 -13.48
CA ALA A 44 23.50 -0.82 -13.17
C ALA A 44 22.39 -0.78 -14.24
N ILE A 45 21.99 0.40 -14.69
CA ILE A 45 21.02 0.58 -15.77
C ILE A 45 21.53 -0.05 -17.06
N ALA A 46 22.79 0.21 -17.44
CA ALA A 46 23.37 -0.34 -18.66
C ALA A 46 23.38 -1.88 -18.64
N GLN A 47 23.87 -2.47 -17.55
CA GLN A 47 23.96 -3.91 -17.37
C GLN A 47 22.59 -4.61 -17.37
N LEU A 48 21.59 -4.04 -16.69
CA LEU A 48 20.23 -4.60 -16.69
C LEU A 48 19.59 -4.56 -18.08
N VAL A 49 19.76 -3.43 -18.80
CA VAL A 49 19.25 -3.26 -20.16
C VAL A 49 19.92 -4.23 -21.13
N GLU A 50 21.24 -4.38 -21.04
CA GLU A 50 22.02 -5.35 -21.82
C GLU A 50 21.52 -6.78 -21.57
N GLY A 51 21.46 -7.21 -20.31
CA GLY A 51 20.98 -8.54 -19.95
C GLY A 51 19.55 -8.83 -20.43
N ILE A 52 18.65 -7.84 -20.40
CA ILE A 52 17.28 -8.00 -20.92
C ILE A 52 17.28 -8.16 -22.45
N ARG A 53 18.13 -7.39 -23.16
CA ARG A 53 18.26 -7.47 -24.63
C ARG A 53 18.90 -8.78 -25.08
N ASP A 54 19.83 -9.30 -24.30
CA ASP A 54 20.48 -10.60 -24.54
C ASP A 54 19.56 -11.79 -24.25
N GLY A 55 18.36 -11.54 -23.72
CA GLY A 55 17.35 -12.56 -23.49
C GLY A 55 17.47 -13.26 -22.13
N LEU A 56 18.20 -12.70 -21.16
CA LEU A 56 18.21 -13.23 -19.80
C LEU A 56 16.79 -13.21 -19.24
N SER A 57 16.32 -14.37 -18.78
CA SER A 57 15.03 -14.51 -18.11
C SER A 57 15.07 -13.84 -16.74
N TYR A 58 16.12 -14.07 -15.96
CA TYR A 58 16.22 -13.59 -14.59
C TYR A 58 17.51 -12.85 -14.32
N GLN A 59 17.40 -11.68 -13.70
CA GLN A 59 18.50 -10.88 -13.23
C GLN A 59 18.25 -10.40 -11.80
N THR A 60 19.31 -10.11 -11.06
CA THR A 60 19.19 -9.52 -9.72
C THR A 60 19.85 -8.15 -9.69
N LEU A 61 19.10 -7.12 -9.33
CA LEU A 61 19.64 -5.83 -8.91
C LEU A 61 19.94 -5.91 -7.40
N LEU A 62 21.21 -6.15 -7.08
CA LEU A 62 21.74 -6.11 -5.71
C LEU A 62 21.96 -4.65 -5.29
N GLY A 63 20.87 -3.98 -4.93
CA GLY A 63 20.86 -2.56 -4.59
C GLY A 63 20.75 -2.31 -3.09
N VAL A 64 21.62 -1.47 -2.53
CA VAL A 64 21.52 -1.07 -1.10
C VAL A 64 20.40 -0.06 -0.87
N THR A 65 19.91 0.02 0.36
CA THR A 65 18.93 1.04 0.77
C THR A 65 19.46 2.45 0.52
N GLY A 66 18.65 3.31 -0.08
CA GLY A 66 19.01 4.70 -0.40
C GLY A 66 19.86 4.86 -1.67
N SER A 67 20.14 3.79 -2.41
CA SER A 67 20.87 3.87 -3.69
C SER A 67 19.99 4.34 -4.88
N GLY A 68 18.68 4.49 -4.68
CA GLY A 68 17.74 4.89 -5.74
C GLY A 68 17.33 3.74 -6.67
N LYS A 69 17.04 2.55 -6.11
CA LYS A 69 16.61 1.36 -6.86
C LYS A 69 15.42 1.65 -7.79
N THR A 70 14.41 2.39 -7.31
CA THR A 70 13.24 2.77 -8.11
C THR A 70 13.62 3.60 -9.34
N PHE A 71 14.54 4.56 -9.19
CA PHE A 71 14.99 5.37 -10.31
C PHE A 71 15.77 4.55 -11.35
N THR A 72 16.54 3.56 -10.91
CA THR A 72 17.18 2.56 -11.79
C THR A 72 16.13 1.76 -12.55
N MET A 73 15.09 1.23 -11.87
CA MET A 73 13.98 0.53 -12.52
C MET A 73 13.28 1.41 -13.56
N ALA A 74 12.96 2.66 -13.23
CA ALA A 74 12.35 3.63 -14.14
C ALA A 74 13.21 3.86 -15.40
N ASN A 75 14.52 4.02 -15.24
CA ASN A 75 15.43 4.15 -16.39
C ASN A 75 15.45 2.89 -17.28
N VAL A 76 15.43 1.69 -16.68
CA VAL A 76 15.38 0.43 -17.43
C VAL A 76 14.07 0.34 -18.24
N ILE A 77 12.93 0.64 -17.63
CA ILE A 77 11.62 0.66 -18.31
C ILE A 77 11.62 1.66 -19.46
N ALA A 78 12.07 2.90 -19.19
CA ALA A 78 12.09 3.97 -20.19
C ALA A 78 12.99 3.65 -21.38
N ARG A 79 14.15 3.01 -21.17
CA ARG A 79 15.10 2.64 -22.23
C ARG A 79 14.66 1.45 -23.07
N LEU A 80 13.87 0.55 -22.50
CA LEU A 80 13.40 -0.65 -23.18
C LEU A 80 12.05 -0.45 -23.88
N GLY A 81 11.23 0.51 -23.44
CA GLY A 81 9.98 0.84 -24.12
C GLY A 81 8.87 -0.21 -23.96
N ARG A 82 8.95 -1.05 -22.93
CA ARG A 82 8.06 -2.21 -22.73
C ARG A 82 7.14 -1.99 -21.52
N PRO A 83 5.88 -2.46 -21.56
CA PRO A 83 5.01 -2.46 -20.39
C PRO A 83 5.70 -3.13 -19.19
N ALA A 84 5.44 -2.65 -17.97
CA ALA A 84 6.08 -3.18 -16.78
C ALA A 84 5.08 -3.43 -15.64
N ILE A 85 5.34 -4.47 -14.85
CA ILE A 85 4.71 -4.68 -13.56
C ILE A 85 5.77 -4.68 -12.46
N VAL A 86 5.49 -3.95 -11.38
CA VAL A 86 6.36 -3.85 -10.20
C VAL A 86 5.61 -4.44 -9.02
N PHE A 87 6.06 -5.61 -8.56
CA PHE A 87 5.51 -6.27 -7.39
C PHE A 87 6.12 -5.71 -6.12
N ALA A 88 5.28 -5.48 -5.11
CA ALA A 88 5.68 -5.07 -3.76
C ALA A 88 5.06 -6.00 -2.70
N PRO A 89 5.77 -6.33 -1.61
CA PRO A 89 5.32 -7.29 -0.61
C PRO A 89 4.18 -6.79 0.29
N ASN A 90 3.93 -5.48 0.32
CA ASN A 90 2.89 -4.87 1.14
C ASN A 90 2.30 -3.61 0.50
N LYS A 91 1.12 -3.18 0.98
CA LYS A 91 0.38 -2.03 0.42
C LYS A 91 1.12 -0.70 0.62
N THR A 92 1.87 -0.55 1.71
CA THR A 92 2.61 0.69 2.02
C THR A 92 3.73 0.94 1.00
N LEU A 93 4.57 -0.07 0.75
CA LEU A 93 5.62 0.01 -0.25
C LEU A 93 5.04 0.13 -1.66
N ALA A 94 3.94 -0.57 -1.95
CA ALA A 94 3.23 -0.42 -3.22
C ALA A 94 2.77 1.03 -3.44
N ALA A 95 2.19 1.68 -2.42
CA ALA A 95 1.77 3.08 -2.51
C ALA A 95 2.95 4.04 -2.71
N GLN A 96 4.07 3.80 -2.01
CA GLN A 96 5.31 4.56 -2.19
C GLN A 96 5.84 4.45 -3.62
N LEU A 97 5.99 3.22 -4.13
CA LEU A 97 6.44 2.97 -5.50
C LEU A 97 5.48 3.59 -6.51
N TYR A 98 4.16 3.46 -6.32
CA TYR A 98 3.16 4.08 -7.19
C TYR A 98 3.33 5.61 -7.26
N SER A 99 3.52 6.27 -6.11
CA SER A 99 3.79 7.70 -6.04
C SER A 99 5.09 8.07 -6.74
N GLU A 100 6.18 7.34 -6.50
CA GLU A 100 7.48 7.57 -7.16
C GLU A 100 7.39 7.38 -8.68
N PHE A 101 6.74 6.31 -9.16
CA PHE A 101 6.55 6.09 -10.60
C PHE A 101 5.65 7.15 -11.24
N ARG A 102 4.63 7.67 -10.54
CA ARG A 102 3.80 8.80 -11.02
C ARG A 102 4.62 10.08 -11.16
N GLU A 103 5.56 10.34 -10.23
CA GLU A 103 6.50 11.47 -10.34
C GLU A 103 7.48 11.28 -11.51
N PHE A 104 7.97 10.05 -11.73
CA PHE A 104 8.88 9.74 -12.85
C PHE A 104 8.20 9.67 -14.22
N PHE A 105 6.92 9.30 -14.30
CA PHE A 105 6.19 9.12 -15.55
C PHE A 105 4.85 9.86 -15.55
N PRO A 106 4.83 11.19 -15.38
CA PRO A 106 3.58 11.96 -15.25
C PRO A 106 2.74 11.99 -16.53
N LYS A 107 3.32 11.58 -17.67
CA LYS A 107 2.67 11.56 -18.99
C LYS A 107 2.32 10.16 -19.50
N ASN A 108 2.62 9.11 -18.73
CA ASN A 108 2.31 7.71 -19.08
C ASN A 108 1.30 7.12 -18.08
N ALA A 109 0.79 5.93 -18.39
CA ALA A 109 -0.16 5.25 -17.52
C ALA A 109 0.57 4.50 -16.40
N VAL A 110 0.69 5.15 -15.24
CA VAL A 110 1.11 4.49 -14.00
C VAL A 110 -0.14 4.11 -13.24
N GLU A 111 -0.31 2.82 -13.00
CA GLU A 111 -1.53 2.19 -12.47
C GLU A 111 -1.25 1.46 -11.17
N TYR A 112 -2.28 1.24 -10.37
CA TYR A 112 -2.18 0.65 -9.04
C TYR A 112 -3.09 -0.57 -8.90
N PHE A 113 -2.52 -1.72 -8.52
CA PHE A 113 -3.27 -2.98 -8.42
C PHE A 113 -2.97 -3.72 -7.11
N VAL A 114 -3.74 -3.40 -6.07
CA VAL A 114 -3.70 -4.07 -4.77
C VAL A 114 -5.06 -4.60 -4.39
N SER A 115 -5.15 -5.31 -3.25
CA SER A 115 -6.46 -5.69 -2.70
C SER A 115 -7.30 -4.44 -2.43
N TYR A 116 -8.49 -4.44 -3.02
CA TYR A 116 -9.53 -3.40 -2.92
C TYR A 116 -10.33 -3.51 -1.62
N TYR A 117 -10.00 -4.46 -0.74
CA TYR A 117 -10.58 -4.52 0.58
C TYR A 117 -9.80 -3.65 1.57
N ASP A 118 -10.51 -2.75 2.26
CA ASP A 118 -10.00 -2.04 3.45
C ASP A 118 -10.00 -2.98 4.65
N TYR A 119 -11.09 -3.73 4.79
CA TYR A 119 -11.23 -4.83 5.75
C TYR A 119 -11.67 -6.08 5.01
N TYR A 120 -11.05 -7.21 5.33
CA TYR A 120 -11.40 -8.50 4.75
C TYR A 120 -11.30 -9.63 5.77
N GLN A 121 -12.45 -10.21 6.08
CA GLN A 121 -12.58 -11.44 6.83
C GLN A 121 -13.02 -12.55 5.88
N PRO A 122 -12.17 -13.55 5.61
CA PRO A 122 -12.54 -14.62 4.73
C PRO A 122 -13.60 -15.53 5.35
N GLU A 123 -14.37 -16.19 4.49
CA GLU A 123 -15.16 -17.35 4.89
C GLU A 123 -14.25 -18.43 5.47
N ALA A 124 -14.56 -18.91 6.67
CA ALA A 124 -13.82 -19.96 7.35
C ALA A 124 -14.75 -20.78 8.25
N TYR A 125 -14.35 -22.01 8.52
CA TYR A 125 -15.02 -22.87 9.50
C TYR A 125 -13.98 -23.38 10.49
N VAL A 126 -14.28 -23.30 11.79
CA VAL A 126 -13.41 -23.76 12.88
C VAL A 126 -14.06 -24.98 13.53
N PRO A 127 -13.67 -26.22 13.13
CA PRO A 127 -14.37 -27.43 13.56
C PRO A 127 -14.38 -27.63 15.08
N GLN A 128 -13.29 -27.24 15.76
CA GLN A 128 -13.14 -27.39 17.21
C GLN A 128 -14.19 -26.62 18.02
N ARG A 129 -14.78 -25.57 17.44
CA ARG A 129 -15.80 -24.72 18.08
C ARG A 129 -17.14 -24.76 17.37
N ASP A 130 -17.27 -25.58 16.32
CA ASP A 130 -18.39 -25.55 15.38
C ASP A 130 -18.78 -24.13 14.92
N LEU A 131 -17.77 -23.28 14.72
CA LEU A 131 -17.97 -21.86 14.41
C LEU A 131 -17.79 -21.64 12.91
N PHE A 132 -18.90 -21.32 12.23
CA PHE A 132 -18.85 -20.77 10.88
C PHE A 132 -18.64 -19.26 10.96
N ILE A 133 -17.60 -18.79 10.26
CA ILE A 133 -17.23 -17.40 10.15
C ILE A 133 -17.67 -16.94 8.76
N GLU A 134 -18.68 -16.07 8.72
CA GLU A 134 -19.15 -15.50 7.45
C GLU A 134 -18.08 -14.60 6.82
N LYS A 135 -18.14 -14.52 5.48
CA LYS A 135 -17.38 -13.52 4.74
C LYS A 135 -17.92 -12.14 5.08
N ASP A 136 -17.06 -11.31 5.64
CA ASP A 136 -17.33 -9.90 5.87
C ASP A 136 -16.21 -9.07 5.26
N SER A 137 -16.56 -8.00 4.56
CA SER A 137 -15.59 -7.22 3.81
C SER A 137 -16.09 -5.82 3.52
N SER A 138 -15.20 -4.84 3.65
CA SER A 138 -15.42 -3.47 3.18
C SER A 138 -14.59 -3.22 1.94
N ILE A 139 -15.25 -2.82 0.85
CA ILE A 139 -14.62 -2.50 -0.42
C ILE A 139 -14.29 -1.01 -0.46
N ASN A 140 -13.05 -0.71 -0.84
CA ASN A 140 -12.59 0.62 -1.18
C ASN A 140 -12.85 0.88 -2.67
N GLU A 141 -13.89 1.66 -2.96
CA GLU A 141 -14.30 1.99 -4.33
C GLU A 141 -13.19 2.67 -5.14
N HIS A 142 -12.32 3.44 -4.48
CA HIS A 142 -11.22 4.11 -5.16
C HIS A 142 -10.15 3.11 -5.62
N ILE A 143 -9.78 2.15 -4.78
CA ILE A 143 -8.85 1.07 -5.17
C ILE A 143 -9.48 0.16 -6.23
N GLU A 144 -10.77 -0.15 -6.13
CA GLU A 144 -11.48 -0.93 -7.16
C GLU A 144 -11.41 -0.24 -8.53
N GLN A 145 -11.68 1.07 -8.58
CA GLN A 145 -11.52 1.82 -9.82
C GLN A 145 -10.08 1.81 -10.32
N MET A 146 -9.08 1.97 -9.46
CA MET A 146 -7.67 1.88 -9.87
C MET A 146 -7.33 0.50 -10.46
N ARG A 147 -7.89 -0.59 -9.93
CA ARG A 147 -7.70 -1.93 -10.49
C ARG A 147 -8.34 -2.07 -11.87
N LEU A 148 -9.54 -1.53 -12.06
CA LEU A 148 -10.23 -1.52 -13.35
C LEU A 148 -9.46 -0.67 -14.38
N SER A 149 -8.95 0.49 -13.95
CA SER A 149 -8.04 1.36 -14.72
C SER A 149 -6.79 0.61 -15.16
N ALA A 150 -6.15 -0.17 -14.28
CA ALA A 150 -4.99 -0.97 -14.62
C ALA A 150 -5.25 -1.97 -15.75
N THR A 151 -6.36 -2.73 -15.67
CA THR A 151 -6.73 -3.68 -16.72
C THR A 151 -7.14 -3.01 -18.02
N LYS A 152 -7.82 -1.85 -17.96
CA LYS A 152 -8.12 -1.02 -19.12
C LYS A 152 -6.84 -0.56 -19.80
N SER A 153 -5.90 0.01 -19.05
CA SER A 153 -4.66 0.56 -19.59
C SER A 153 -3.86 -0.50 -20.35
N LEU A 154 -3.81 -1.75 -19.85
CA LEU A 154 -3.18 -2.86 -20.58
C LEU A 154 -3.85 -3.19 -21.93
N LEU A 155 -5.14 -2.94 -22.07
CA LEU A 155 -5.90 -3.18 -23.31
C LEU A 155 -5.79 -2.04 -24.31
N GLU A 156 -5.61 -0.80 -23.85
CA GLU A 156 -5.63 0.40 -24.70
C GLU A 156 -4.25 0.88 -25.15
N ARG A 157 -3.19 0.61 -24.37
CA ARG A 157 -1.89 1.26 -24.54
C ARG A 157 -0.71 0.41 -24.07
N ARG A 158 0.49 0.80 -24.55
CA ARG A 158 1.77 0.10 -24.30
C ARG A 158 2.61 0.77 -23.22
N ASP A 159 2.42 2.07 -22.98
CA ASP A 159 3.14 2.86 -21.98
C ASP A 159 2.55 2.70 -20.57
N VAL A 160 2.47 1.45 -20.11
CA VAL A 160 1.81 1.09 -18.85
C VAL A 160 2.84 0.56 -17.83
N ILE A 161 2.80 1.11 -16.62
CA ILE A 161 3.52 0.60 -15.44
C ILE A 161 2.48 0.29 -14.37
N ILE A 162 2.36 -0.97 -13.98
CA ILE A 162 1.47 -1.37 -12.88
C ILE A 162 2.29 -1.61 -11.63
N VAL A 163 1.99 -0.88 -10.56
CA VAL A 163 2.50 -1.23 -9.23
C VAL A 163 1.48 -2.12 -8.54
N ALA A 164 1.88 -3.34 -8.20
CA ALA A 164 0.97 -4.37 -7.72
C ALA A 164 1.45 -5.05 -6.43
N SER A 165 0.51 -5.53 -5.63
CA SER A 165 0.81 -6.49 -4.57
C SER A 165 0.64 -7.92 -5.05
N VAL A 166 0.77 -8.90 -4.14
CA VAL A 166 0.37 -10.30 -4.39
C VAL A 166 -1.07 -10.46 -4.89
N SER A 167 -1.91 -9.42 -4.82
CA SER A 167 -3.23 -9.44 -5.46
C SER A 167 -3.17 -9.71 -6.96
N ALA A 168 -2.05 -9.45 -7.65
CA ALA A 168 -1.94 -9.68 -9.10
C ALA A 168 -1.88 -11.18 -9.46
N ILE A 169 -1.58 -12.06 -8.49
CA ILE A 169 -1.59 -13.52 -8.67
C ILE A 169 -2.90 -14.18 -8.20
N TYR A 170 -3.89 -13.39 -7.81
CA TYR A 170 -5.23 -13.89 -7.50
C TYR A 170 -6.10 -13.95 -8.76
N GLY A 171 -7.06 -14.87 -8.74
CA GLY A 171 -8.02 -15.07 -9.82
C GLY A 171 -8.79 -13.80 -10.13
N ILE A 172 -8.88 -13.46 -11.41
CA ILE A 172 -9.80 -12.48 -12.00
C ILE A 172 -10.42 -13.10 -13.25
N GLY A 173 -11.43 -12.46 -13.85
CA GLY A 173 -12.06 -12.96 -15.07
C GLY A 173 -11.06 -13.10 -16.21
N ASN A 174 -11.34 -14.06 -17.10
CA ASN A 174 -10.50 -14.33 -18.26
C ASN A 174 -10.39 -13.08 -19.16
N PRO A 175 -9.17 -12.66 -19.58
CA PRO A 175 -8.99 -11.53 -20.48
C PRO A 175 -9.89 -11.55 -21.73
N SER A 176 -10.08 -12.72 -22.36
CA SER A 176 -10.90 -12.82 -23.56
C SER A 176 -12.38 -12.59 -23.29
N ASP A 177 -12.88 -13.08 -22.15
CA ASP A 177 -14.27 -12.89 -21.77
C ASP A 177 -14.51 -11.46 -21.29
N TYR A 178 -13.58 -10.88 -20.53
CA TYR A 178 -13.62 -9.47 -20.15
C TYR A 178 -13.65 -8.56 -21.40
N HIS A 179 -12.81 -8.85 -22.41
CA HIS A 179 -12.78 -8.11 -23.66
C HIS A 179 -14.08 -8.23 -24.47
N ARG A 180 -14.71 -9.43 -24.52
CA ARG A 180 -16.01 -9.65 -25.19
C ARG A 180 -17.14 -8.82 -24.59
N MET A 181 -17.03 -8.47 -23.31
CA MET A 181 -18.05 -7.71 -22.60
C MET A 181 -17.96 -6.21 -22.83
N VAL A 182 -16.80 -5.70 -23.28
CA VAL A 182 -16.56 -4.28 -23.53
C VAL A 182 -17.56 -3.70 -24.53
N MET A 183 -18.15 -2.54 -24.22
CA MET A 183 -19.09 -1.84 -25.08
C MET A 183 -18.40 -0.67 -25.76
N THR A 184 -18.20 -0.76 -27.08
CA THR A 184 -17.72 0.37 -27.89
C THR A 184 -18.90 1.10 -28.48
N LEU A 185 -18.96 2.42 -28.27
CA LEU A 185 -19.98 3.32 -28.76
C LEU A 185 -19.36 4.27 -29.78
N ARG A 186 -20.00 4.45 -30.94
CA ARG A 186 -19.63 5.44 -31.96
C ARG A 186 -20.84 6.25 -32.37
N VAL A 187 -20.61 7.52 -32.67
CA VAL A 187 -21.64 8.37 -33.29
C VAL A 187 -22.04 7.75 -34.63
N GLY A 188 -23.35 7.59 -34.86
CA GLY A 188 -23.94 6.92 -36.03
C GLY A 188 -24.18 5.42 -35.88
N ASP A 189 -23.82 4.80 -34.74
CA ASP A 189 -24.14 3.40 -34.49
C ASP A 189 -25.67 3.22 -34.34
N LYS A 190 -26.22 2.21 -35.04
CA LYS A 190 -27.63 1.81 -34.92
C LYS A 190 -27.84 0.93 -33.71
N LEU A 191 -28.01 1.54 -32.54
CA LEU A 191 -28.13 0.87 -31.26
C LEU A 191 -29.30 1.48 -30.47
N GLY A 192 -30.37 0.70 -30.30
CA GLY A 192 -31.56 1.15 -29.59
C GLY A 192 -31.31 1.32 -28.09
N GLN A 193 -32.09 2.18 -27.44
CA GLN A 193 -31.96 2.48 -26.01
C GLN A 193 -31.98 1.22 -25.13
N ARG A 194 -32.89 0.28 -25.42
CA ARG A 194 -33.05 -0.96 -24.65
C ARG A 194 -31.82 -1.86 -24.76
N ASP A 195 -31.15 -1.85 -25.91
CA ASP A 195 -29.96 -2.66 -26.15
C ASP A 195 -28.76 -2.12 -25.35
N VAL A 196 -28.60 -0.79 -25.31
CA VAL A 196 -27.58 -0.12 -24.48
C VAL A 196 -27.80 -0.48 -23.01
N ILE A 197 -29.03 -0.33 -22.52
CA ILE A 197 -29.39 -0.65 -21.11
C ILE A 197 -29.11 -2.12 -20.79
N ALA A 198 -29.56 -3.04 -21.66
CA ALA A 198 -29.34 -4.46 -21.46
C ALA A 198 -27.84 -4.81 -21.46
N HIS A 199 -27.03 -4.17 -22.30
CA HIS A 199 -25.59 -4.38 -22.32
C HIS A 199 -24.90 -3.83 -21.07
N LEU A 200 -25.26 -2.63 -20.61
CA LEU A 200 -24.77 -2.06 -19.35
C LEU A 200 -25.06 -2.97 -18.15
N ILE A 201 -26.28 -3.50 -18.04
CA ILE A 201 -26.65 -4.45 -16.98
C ILE A 201 -25.81 -5.73 -17.06
N ARG A 202 -25.60 -6.28 -18.26
CA ARG A 202 -24.70 -7.46 -18.44
C ARG A 202 -23.26 -7.16 -18.03
N MET A 203 -22.80 -5.93 -18.25
CA MET A 203 -21.51 -5.42 -17.77
C MET A 203 -21.47 -5.11 -16.26
N GLN A 204 -22.54 -5.44 -15.52
CA GLN A 204 -22.70 -5.23 -14.07
C GLN A 204 -22.85 -3.76 -13.65
N TYR A 205 -23.28 -2.88 -14.55
CA TYR A 205 -23.65 -1.52 -14.17
C TYR A 205 -25.03 -1.51 -13.51
N GLN A 206 -25.18 -0.67 -12.48
CA GLN A 206 -26.43 -0.52 -11.75
C GLN A 206 -27.22 0.67 -12.28
N ARG A 207 -28.52 0.51 -12.51
CA ARG A 207 -29.38 1.64 -12.87
C ARG A 207 -29.71 2.44 -11.61
N ASN A 208 -29.33 3.71 -11.56
CA ASN A 208 -29.62 4.59 -10.43
C ASN A 208 -29.90 6.03 -10.90
N GLU A 209 -31.16 6.45 -10.78
CA GLU A 209 -31.60 7.79 -11.21
C GLU A 209 -31.25 8.89 -10.20
N THR A 210 -31.13 8.52 -8.91
CA THR A 210 -30.99 9.45 -7.78
C THR A 210 -29.54 9.68 -7.43
N ASP A 211 -28.78 8.60 -7.26
CA ASP A 211 -27.37 8.64 -6.88
C ASP A 211 -26.51 8.17 -8.06
N PHE A 212 -25.83 9.13 -8.68
CA PHE A 212 -25.04 8.90 -9.89
C PHE A 212 -23.55 8.79 -9.54
N SER A 213 -23.17 7.58 -9.11
CA SER A 213 -21.81 7.19 -8.75
C SER A 213 -21.17 6.28 -9.80
N ARG A 214 -19.89 5.92 -9.63
CA ARG A 214 -19.16 5.06 -10.57
C ARG A 214 -19.82 3.69 -10.68
N GLY A 215 -19.81 3.11 -11.88
CA GLY A 215 -20.47 1.82 -12.13
C GLY A 215 -21.99 1.92 -12.18
N THR A 216 -22.55 3.13 -12.24
CA THR A 216 -23.99 3.35 -12.41
C THR A 216 -24.33 4.01 -13.74
N PHE A 217 -25.59 3.88 -14.15
CA PHE A 217 -26.16 4.61 -15.27
C PHE A 217 -27.58 5.09 -14.95
N ARG A 218 -28.02 6.13 -15.65
CA ARG A 218 -29.37 6.70 -15.55
C ARG A 218 -29.93 7.04 -16.92
N VAL A 219 -31.26 7.07 -17.04
CA VAL A 219 -31.93 7.25 -18.34
C VAL A 219 -32.96 8.37 -18.24
N ARG A 220 -32.82 9.39 -19.09
CA ARG A 220 -33.69 10.56 -19.15
C ARG A 220 -34.13 10.83 -20.58
N GLY A 221 -35.34 10.41 -20.94
CA GLY A 221 -35.80 10.47 -22.34
C GLY A 221 -34.87 9.65 -23.22
N ASP A 222 -34.31 10.28 -24.25
CA ASP A 222 -33.38 9.65 -25.20
C ASP A 222 -31.90 9.75 -24.77
N THR A 223 -31.65 10.27 -23.58
CA THR A 223 -30.30 10.41 -23.02
C THR A 223 -30.00 9.30 -22.01
N ILE A 224 -28.87 8.62 -22.19
CA ILE A 224 -28.30 7.68 -21.24
C ILE A 224 -27.00 8.28 -20.69
N ASP A 225 -26.98 8.58 -19.40
CA ASP A 225 -25.75 8.96 -18.71
C ASP A 225 -25.15 7.71 -18.05
N VAL A 226 -23.89 7.42 -18.32
CA VAL A 226 -23.13 6.31 -17.71
C VAL A 226 -21.93 6.90 -17.00
N PHE A 227 -21.69 6.50 -15.75
CA PHE A 227 -20.44 6.80 -15.06
C PHE A 227 -19.54 5.56 -15.13
N PRO A 228 -18.55 5.51 -16.04
CA PRO A 228 -17.71 4.34 -16.21
C PRO A 228 -16.95 3.99 -14.92
N ALA A 229 -16.91 2.71 -14.57
CA ALA A 229 -16.34 2.25 -13.30
C ALA A 229 -14.81 2.45 -13.24
N GLU A 230 -14.16 2.45 -14.40
CA GLU A 230 -12.72 2.60 -14.56
C GLU A 230 -12.27 4.06 -14.72
N HIS A 231 -13.20 4.98 -14.99
CA HIS A 231 -12.88 6.39 -15.24
C HIS A 231 -12.88 7.20 -13.94
N SER A 232 -11.86 8.05 -13.75
CA SER A 232 -11.70 8.78 -12.49
C SER A 232 -12.68 9.96 -12.35
N GLU A 233 -12.84 10.79 -13.39
CA GLU A 233 -13.50 12.10 -13.20
C GLU A 233 -14.73 12.35 -14.07
N LEU A 234 -14.82 11.72 -15.24
CA LEU A 234 -15.82 12.08 -16.25
C LEU A 234 -16.80 10.93 -16.49
N ALA A 235 -18.08 11.31 -16.62
CA ALA A 235 -19.13 10.45 -17.09
C ALA A 235 -19.34 10.66 -18.59
N ILE A 236 -19.93 9.66 -19.26
CA ILE A 236 -20.29 9.70 -20.67
C ILE A 236 -21.80 9.87 -20.80
N ARG A 237 -22.21 10.86 -21.59
CA ARG A 237 -23.58 11.05 -22.04
C ARG A 237 -23.73 10.51 -23.45
N ILE A 238 -24.72 9.64 -23.62
CA ILE A 238 -25.11 9.03 -24.88
C ILE A 238 -26.48 9.61 -25.25
N GLU A 239 -26.53 10.43 -26.29
CA GLU A 239 -27.78 10.98 -26.83
C GLU A 239 -28.18 10.14 -28.04
N LEU A 240 -29.40 9.60 -27.99
CA LEU A 240 -29.99 8.80 -29.06
C LEU A 240 -31.00 9.64 -29.83
N PHE A 241 -31.13 9.37 -31.13
CA PHE A 241 -32.24 9.82 -31.96
C PHE A 241 -32.83 8.58 -32.63
N ASP A 242 -34.06 8.21 -32.24
CA ASP A 242 -34.66 6.90 -32.52
C ASP A 242 -33.73 5.74 -32.08
N ASP A 243 -33.22 4.96 -33.04
CA ASP A 243 -32.31 3.83 -32.81
C ASP A 243 -30.86 4.14 -33.23
N GLU A 244 -30.46 5.42 -33.25
CA GLU A 244 -29.11 5.85 -33.66
C GLU A 244 -28.44 6.73 -32.59
N ILE A 245 -27.14 6.50 -32.35
CA ILE A 245 -26.34 7.37 -31.46
C ILE A 245 -26.05 8.69 -32.18
N GLU A 246 -26.73 9.76 -31.77
CA GLU A 246 -26.56 11.09 -32.35
C GLU A 246 -25.31 11.79 -31.79
N THR A 247 -25.12 11.78 -30.47
CA THR A 247 -23.95 12.40 -29.85
C THR A 247 -23.40 11.64 -28.64
N LEU A 248 -22.07 11.73 -28.48
CA LEU A 248 -21.34 11.24 -27.32
C LEU A 248 -20.58 12.41 -26.67
N GLN A 249 -20.79 12.61 -25.37
CA GLN A 249 -20.26 13.78 -24.65
C GLN A 249 -19.68 13.38 -23.30
N LEU A 250 -18.44 13.76 -23.02
CA LEU A 250 -17.87 13.63 -21.69
C LEU A 250 -18.26 14.84 -20.85
N PHE A 251 -18.76 14.59 -19.64
CA PHE A 251 -19.22 15.63 -18.74
C PHE A 251 -18.81 15.34 -17.29
N ASP A 252 -18.75 16.39 -16.49
CA ASP A 252 -18.49 16.30 -15.06
C ASP A 252 -19.77 15.84 -14.32
N PRO A 253 -19.76 14.68 -13.63
CA PRO A 253 -20.96 14.09 -13.04
C PRO A 253 -21.57 14.92 -11.90
N LEU A 254 -20.76 15.78 -11.25
CA LEU A 254 -21.19 16.62 -10.14
C LEU A 254 -21.84 17.92 -10.64
N THR A 255 -21.22 18.57 -11.62
CA THR A 255 -21.69 19.87 -12.14
C THR A 255 -22.61 19.77 -13.35
N GLY A 256 -22.60 18.63 -14.05
CA GLY A 256 -23.29 18.45 -15.33
C GLY A 256 -22.61 19.16 -16.50
N LYS A 257 -21.47 19.82 -16.28
CA LYS A 257 -20.79 20.60 -17.33
C LYS A 257 -20.15 19.68 -18.36
N ILE A 258 -20.54 19.85 -19.61
CA ILE A 258 -19.93 19.16 -20.75
C ILE A 258 -18.48 19.66 -20.90
N ARG A 259 -17.55 18.71 -20.96
CA ARG A 259 -16.12 18.95 -21.17
C ARG A 259 -15.77 18.91 -22.65
N GLN A 260 -16.21 17.86 -23.35
CA GLN A 260 -15.92 17.66 -24.76
C GLN A 260 -16.92 16.71 -25.42
N LYS A 261 -17.18 16.93 -26.72
CA LYS A 261 -17.84 15.96 -27.59
C LYS A 261 -16.79 15.04 -28.19
N ILE A 262 -17.09 13.74 -28.29
CA ILE A 262 -16.17 12.73 -28.80
C ILE A 262 -16.86 11.86 -29.86
N PRO A 263 -16.12 11.36 -30.88
CA PRO A 263 -16.73 10.54 -31.94
C PRO A 263 -16.94 9.08 -31.50
N ARG A 264 -16.18 8.62 -30.51
CA ARG A 264 -16.17 7.23 -30.03
C ARG A 264 -15.79 7.20 -28.55
N PHE A 265 -16.43 6.30 -27.80
CA PHE A 265 -16.05 5.99 -26.43
C PHE A 265 -16.17 4.48 -26.19
N THR A 266 -15.37 3.95 -25.27
CA THR A 266 -15.43 2.54 -24.89
C THR A 266 -15.72 2.45 -23.39
N VAL A 267 -16.80 1.77 -23.04
CA VAL A 267 -17.21 1.50 -21.66
C VAL A 267 -16.76 0.08 -21.31
N TYR A 268 -16.02 -0.04 -20.21
CA TYR A 268 -15.51 -1.31 -19.70
C TYR A 268 -16.45 -1.90 -18.64
N PRO A 269 -16.45 -3.23 -18.44
CA PRO A 269 -17.24 -3.86 -17.37
C PRO A 269 -16.90 -3.31 -15.98
N SER A 270 -17.91 -3.16 -15.11
CA SER A 270 -17.75 -2.60 -13.75
C SER A 270 -17.09 -3.56 -12.76
N SER A 271 -16.83 -4.81 -13.17
CA SER A 271 -16.21 -5.84 -12.35
C SER A 271 -15.25 -6.69 -13.17
N HIS A 272 -14.22 -7.24 -12.52
CA HIS A 272 -13.33 -8.22 -13.14
C HIS A 272 -13.97 -9.61 -13.29
N TYR A 273 -15.12 -9.89 -12.66
CA TYR A 273 -15.76 -11.21 -12.68
C TYR A 273 -16.96 -11.31 -13.64
N VAL A 274 -17.04 -10.40 -14.61
CA VAL A 274 -18.12 -10.43 -15.61
C VAL A 274 -17.93 -11.60 -16.56
N THR A 275 -19.00 -12.38 -16.73
CA THR A 275 -19.01 -13.61 -17.54
C THR A 275 -20.16 -13.56 -18.55
N PRO A 276 -19.92 -13.87 -19.84
CA PRO A 276 -20.98 -13.94 -20.86
C PRO A 276 -22.10 -14.93 -20.51
N ARG A 277 -23.34 -14.67 -20.95
CA ARG A 277 -24.52 -15.48 -20.57
C ARG A 277 -24.41 -16.94 -20.99
N ASP A 278 -23.87 -17.20 -22.17
CA ASP A 278 -23.59 -18.55 -22.69
C ASP A 278 -22.66 -19.35 -21.75
N ARG A 279 -21.64 -18.69 -21.20
CA ARG A 279 -20.73 -19.30 -20.21
C ARG A 279 -21.41 -19.58 -18.88
N VAL A 280 -22.25 -18.67 -18.40
CA VAL A 280 -23.01 -18.87 -17.14
C VAL A 280 -23.95 -20.07 -17.28
N VAL A 281 -24.68 -20.20 -18.39
CA VAL A 281 -25.58 -21.33 -18.62
C VAL A 281 -24.82 -22.65 -18.69
N ALA A 282 -23.66 -22.69 -19.37
CA ALA A 282 -22.81 -23.88 -19.39
C ALA A 282 -22.29 -24.24 -17.98
N ALA A 283 -21.87 -23.25 -17.20
CA ALA A 283 -21.36 -23.44 -15.84
C ALA A 283 -22.43 -23.99 -14.89
N ILE A 284 -23.70 -23.56 -15.02
CA ILE A 284 -24.81 -24.07 -14.22
C ILE A 284 -24.94 -25.59 -14.34
N GLU A 285 -24.82 -26.13 -15.55
CA GLU A 285 -24.93 -27.57 -15.77
C GLU A 285 -23.75 -28.33 -15.16
N THR A 286 -22.52 -27.85 -15.31
CA THR A 286 -21.34 -28.50 -14.71
C THR A 286 -21.32 -28.41 -13.18
N ILE A 287 -21.87 -27.32 -12.60
CA ILE A 287 -22.06 -27.18 -11.14
C ILE A 287 -23.08 -28.21 -10.63
N LYS A 288 -24.20 -28.41 -11.35
CA LYS A 288 -25.21 -29.43 -10.98
C LYS A 288 -24.62 -30.84 -11.00
N GLU A 289 -23.77 -31.15 -11.98
CA GLU A 289 -23.09 -32.44 -12.08
C GLU A 289 -22.13 -32.68 -10.89
N GLU A 290 -21.27 -31.70 -10.58
CA GLU A 290 -20.36 -31.80 -9.43
C GLU A 290 -21.13 -31.90 -8.10
N LEU A 291 -22.22 -31.13 -7.95
CA LEU A 291 -23.06 -31.20 -6.76
C LEU A 291 -23.63 -32.60 -6.57
N ARG A 292 -24.20 -33.21 -7.61
CA ARG A 292 -24.75 -34.58 -7.53
C ARG A 292 -23.68 -35.59 -7.10
N ALA A 293 -22.51 -35.54 -7.72
CA ALA A 293 -21.41 -36.44 -7.40
C ALA A 293 -20.92 -36.26 -5.96
N ARG A 294 -20.77 -35.01 -5.51
CA ARG A 294 -20.30 -34.70 -4.16
C ARG A 294 -21.33 -35.07 -3.08
N LEU A 295 -22.62 -34.90 -3.33
CA LEU A 295 -23.67 -35.32 -2.39
C LEU A 295 -23.69 -36.84 -2.22
N ASP A 296 -23.57 -37.61 -3.31
CA ASP A 296 -23.50 -39.08 -3.24
C ASP A 296 -22.28 -39.55 -2.43
N GLU A 297 -21.11 -38.92 -2.62
CA GLU A 297 -19.91 -39.17 -1.83
C GLU A 297 -20.14 -38.90 -0.32
N LEU A 298 -20.67 -37.73 0.03
CA LEU A 298 -20.91 -37.35 1.43
C LEU A 298 -21.94 -38.28 2.10
N VAL A 299 -23.02 -38.64 1.41
CA VAL A 299 -24.02 -39.57 1.93
C VAL A 299 -23.44 -40.97 2.15
N LYS A 300 -22.63 -41.49 1.22
CA LYS A 300 -21.92 -42.78 1.38
C LYS A 300 -20.93 -42.77 2.55
N MET A 301 -20.34 -41.61 2.86
CA MET A 301 -19.46 -41.43 4.03
C MET A 301 -20.23 -41.23 5.36
N GLY A 302 -21.57 -41.21 5.35
CA GLY A 302 -22.39 -40.93 6.53
C GLY A 302 -22.40 -39.46 6.95
N LYS A 303 -21.89 -38.54 6.11
CA LYS A 303 -21.82 -37.09 6.35
C LYS A 303 -23.10 -36.38 5.90
N LEU A 304 -24.22 -36.70 6.57
CA LEU A 304 -25.55 -36.23 6.17
C LEU A 304 -25.76 -34.73 6.39
N VAL A 305 -25.18 -34.16 7.45
CA VAL A 305 -25.29 -32.73 7.77
C VAL A 305 -24.54 -31.89 6.72
N GLU A 306 -23.34 -32.32 6.36
CA GLU A 306 -22.53 -31.70 5.31
C GLU A 306 -23.21 -31.78 3.95
N ALA A 307 -23.82 -32.92 3.62
CA ALA A 307 -24.56 -33.10 2.37
C ALA A 307 -25.76 -32.13 2.31
N GLN A 308 -26.58 -32.09 3.36
CA GLN A 308 -27.73 -31.20 3.42
C GLN A 308 -27.32 -29.71 3.32
N ARG A 309 -26.27 -29.32 4.04
CA ARG A 309 -25.71 -27.96 4.02
C ARG A 309 -25.23 -27.57 2.62
N LEU A 310 -24.47 -28.44 1.97
CA LEU A 310 -23.93 -28.21 0.64
C LEU A 310 -25.05 -28.08 -0.39
N GLU A 311 -26.05 -28.95 -0.32
CA GLU A 311 -27.19 -28.96 -1.22
C GLU A 311 -28.00 -27.66 -1.14
N GLN A 312 -28.39 -27.25 0.07
CA GLN A 312 -29.19 -26.03 0.27
C GLN A 312 -28.48 -24.80 -0.28
N ARG A 313 -27.20 -24.63 0.06
CA ARG A 313 -26.43 -23.46 -0.37
C ARG A 313 -26.18 -23.45 -1.87
N THR A 314 -25.77 -24.58 -2.44
CA THR A 314 -25.45 -24.64 -3.88
C THR A 314 -26.70 -24.46 -4.74
N ARG A 315 -27.85 -25.02 -4.34
CA ARG A 315 -29.12 -24.82 -5.08
C ARG A 315 -29.57 -23.37 -5.08
N PHE A 316 -29.46 -22.68 -3.94
CA PHE A 316 -29.76 -21.24 -3.87
C PHE A 316 -28.83 -20.42 -4.79
N ASP A 317 -27.53 -20.71 -4.78
CA ASP A 317 -26.58 -20.03 -5.67
C ASP A 317 -26.90 -20.30 -7.16
N LEU A 318 -27.32 -21.52 -7.51
CA LEU A 318 -27.74 -21.89 -8.87
C LEU A 318 -29.00 -21.15 -9.33
N GLU A 319 -29.99 -20.99 -8.45
CA GLU A 319 -31.20 -20.19 -8.75
C GLU A 319 -30.83 -18.74 -9.04
N MET A 320 -29.96 -18.14 -8.22
CA MET A 320 -29.47 -16.78 -8.43
C MET A 320 -28.69 -16.63 -9.74
N LEU A 321 -27.83 -17.59 -10.08
CA LEU A 321 -27.10 -17.60 -11.36
C LEU A 321 -28.04 -17.73 -12.57
N GLN A 322 -29.13 -18.48 -12.45
CA GLN A 322 -30.09 -18.66 -13.53
C GLN A 322 -30.94 -17.41 -13.79
N GLU A 323 -31.42 -16.75 -12.73
CA GLU A 323 -32.31 -15.59 -12.83
C GLU A 323 -31.54 -14.28 -13.08
N VAL A 324 -30.45 -14.06 -12.36
CA VAL A 324 -29.71 -12.79 -12.34
C VAL A 324 -28.40 -12.86 -13.12
N GLY A 325 -27.85 -14.06 -13.35
CA GLY A 325 -26.52 -14.24 -13.92
C GLY A 325 -25.38 -14.02 -12.92
N HIS A 326 -25.71 -13.83 -11.63
CA HIS A 326 -24.76 -13.55 -10.55
C HIS A 326 -25.27 -14.06 -9.20
N CYS A 327 -24.35 -14.39 -8.27
CA CYS A 327 -24.68 -14.79 -6.90
C CYS A 327 -23.62 -14.29 -5.91
N LYS A 328 -23.98 -14.20 -4.61
CA LYS A 328 -23.02 -13.80 -3.57
C LYS A 328 -21.95 -14.88 -3.42
N GLY A 329 -20.68 -14.51 -3.60
CA GLY A 329 -19.59 -15.48 -3.55
C GLY A 329 -19.38 -16.23 -4.87
N ILE A 330 -19.80 -15.63 -6.00
CA ILE A 330 -19.63 -16.19 -7.35
C ILE A 330 -18.21 -16.66 -7.64
N GLU A 331 -17.20 -16.06 -7.00
CA GLU A 331 -15.80 -16.43 -7.16
C GLU A 331 -15.55 -17.91 -6.83
N ASN A 332 -16.36 -18.55 -5.98
CA ASN A 332 -16.24 -19.98 -5.66
C ASN A 332 -16.59 -20.91 -6.83
N TYR A 333 -17.22 -20.37 -7.88
CA TYR A 333 -17.58 -21.08 -9.10
C TYR A 333 -16.68 -20.71 -10.29
N THR A 334 -15.59 -19.96 -10.06
CA THR A 334 -14.69 -19.43 -11.12
C THR A 334 -14.21 -20.51 -12.10
N ARG A 335 -13.90 -21.73 -11.64
CA ARG A 335 -13.50 -22.82 -12.53
C ARG A 335 -14.62 -23.17 -13.53
N HIS A 336 -15.85 -23.33 -13.05
CA HIS A 336 -16.99 -23.63 -13.91
C HIS A 336 -17.29 -22.48 -14.87
N LEU A 337 -17.21 -21.23 -14.40
CA LEU A 337 -17.46 -20.04 -15.21
C LEU A 337 -16.41 -19.83 -16.32
N SER A 338 -15.16 -20.17 -16.04
CA SER A 338 -14.06 -20.11 -17.03
C SER A 338 -14.01 -21.32 -17.96
N GLY A 339 -14.61 -22.44 -17.58
CA GLY A 339 -14.51 -23.71 -18.31
C GLY A 339 -13.14 -24.40 -18.18
N ALA A 340 -12.34 -24.00 -17.19
CA ALA A 340 -11.04 -24.62 -16.91
C ALA A 340 -11.18 -26.04 -16.36
N ALA A 341 -10.18 -26.88 -16.59
CA ALA A 341 -10.16 -28.23 -16.03
C ALA A 341 -9.86 -28.20 -14.51
N PRO A 342 -10.31 -29.21 -13.73
CA PRO A 342 -9.99 -29.30 -12.30
C PRO A 342 -8.49 -29.19 -12.03
N GLY A 343 -8.10 -28.34 -11.08
CA GLY A 343 -6.71 -28.09 -10.72
C GLY A 343 -5.97 -27.06 -11.57
N GLU A 344 -6.50 -26.66 -12.73
CA GLU A 344 -5.90 -25.60 -13.54
C GLU A 344 -5.91 -24.25 -12.80
N PRO A 345 -4.88 -23.41 -12.98
CA PRO A 345 -4.84 -22.10 -12.34
C PRO A 345 -5.90 -21.16 -12.92
N PRO A 346 -6.54 -20.32 -12.09
CA PRO A 346 -7.43 -19.28 -12.62
C PRO A 346 -6.62 -18.21 -13.37
N PRO A 347 -7.27 -17.48 -14.31
CA PRO A 347 -6.66 -16.31 -14.93
C PRO A 347 -6.33 -15.25 -13.87
N THR A 348 -5.20 -14.56 -14.00
CA THR A 348 -4.77 -13.50 -13.09
C THR A 348 -4.40 -12.24 -13.85
N LEU A 349 -4.02 -11.16 -13.15
CA LEU A 349 -3.53 -9.94 -13.83
C LEU A 349 -2.31 -10.23 -14.71
N VAL A 350 -1.49 -11.22 -14.33
CA VAL A 350 -0.31 -11.62 -15.11
C VAL A 350 -0.68 -12.11 -16.50
N ASP A 351 -1.89 -12.65 -16.69
CA ASP A 351 -2.40 -13.08 -17.99
C ASP A 351 -2.89 -11.92 -18.88
N TYR A 352 -3.15 -10.75 -18.30
CA TYR A 352 -3.46 -9.53 -19.05
C TYR A 352 -2.20 -8.83 -19.58
N LEU A 353 -1.02 -9.16 -19.04
CA LEU A 353 0.22 -8.53 -19.44
C LEU A 353 0.62 -8.96 -20.86
N PRO A 354 1.03 -8.01 -21.71
CA PRO A 354 1.66 -8.33 -22.99
C PRO A 354 2.84 -9.27 -22.83
N ALA A 355 3.09 -10.05 -23.88
CA ALA A 355 4.04 -11.16 -23.82
C ALA A 355 5.49 -10.73 -23.53
N ASP A 356 5.80 -9.49 -23.85
CA ASP A 356 7.08 -8.84 -23.69
C ASP A 356 7.11 -7.92 -22.45
N SER A 357 6.19 -8.03 -21.49
CA SER A 357 6.24 -7.18 -20.30
C SER A 357 7.45 -7.47 -19.41
N LEU A 358 7.99 -6.43 -18.78
CA LEU A 358 9.04 -6.52 -17.77
C LEU A 358 8.42 -6.74 -16.39
N MET A 359 9.03 -7.60 -15.58
CA MET A 359 8.61 -7.82 -14.19
C MET A 359 9.70 -7.38 -13.23
N PHE A 360 9.36 -6.54 -12.26
CA PHE A 360 10.24 -6.17 -11.16
C PHE A 360 9.67 -6.72 -9.86
N LEU A 361 10.48 -7.41 -9.07
CA LEU A 361 10.08 -7.93 -7.76
C LEU A 361 10.85 -7.16 -6.69
N ASP A 362 10.23 -6.11 -6.15
CA ASP A 362 10.86 -5.26 -5.13
C ASP A 362 10.84 -5.93 -3.75
N GLU A 363 11.96 -5.85 -3.06
CA GLU A 363 12.25 -6.64 -1.86
C GLU A 363 11.98 -8.15 -2.09
N SER A 364 12.54 -8.67 -3.19
CA SER A 364 12.33 -10.04 -3.71
C SER A 364 12.48 -11.14 -2.65
N HIS A 365 13.40 -10.95 -1.72
CA HIS A 365 13.70 -11.88 -0.64
C HIS A 365 12.51 -12.12 0.32
N VAL A 366 11.52 -11.22 0.33
CA VAL A 366 10.21 -11.40 0.98
C VAL A 366 9.19 -11.96 0.00
N LEU A 367 9.09 -11.34 -1.19
CA LEU A 367 8.04 -11.64 -2.19
C LEU A 367 8.03 -13.11 -2.61
N ILE A 368 9.19 -13.71 -2.86
CA ILE A 368 9.27 -15.11 -3.33
C ILE A 368 8.61 -16.06 -2.32
N GLY A 369 8.96 -15.93 -1.03
CA GLY A 369 8.33 -16.71 0.03
C GLY A 369 6.85 -16.37 0.22
N GLN A 370 6.47 -15.11 0.05
CA GLN A 370 5.08 -14.67 0.16
C GLN A 370 4.21 -15.29 -0.94
N PHE A 371 4.66 -15.32 -2.20
CA PHE A 371 3.93 -15.96 -3.30
C PHE A 371 3.64 -17.44 -3.01
N GLY A 372 4.63 -18.19 -2.53
CA GLY A 372 4.43 -19.58 -2.10
C GLY A 372 3.45 -19.72 -0.92
N GLY A 373 3.44 -18.75 0.00
CA GLY A 373 2.54 -18.73 1.15
C GLY A 373 1.06 -18.52 0.80
N MET A 374 0.76 -17.70 -0.21
CA MET A 374 -0.63 -17.32 -0.55
C MET A 374 -1.50 -18.54 -0.90
N PHE A 375 -1.00 -19.45 -1.74
CA PHE A 375 -1.73 -20.67 -2.13
C PHE A 375 -1.95 -21.61 -0.95
N ASN A 376 -0.90 -21.85 -0.15
CA ASN A 376 -0.97 -22.81 0.95
C ASN A 376 -1.97 -22.36 2.03
N GLY A 377 -1.98 -21.06 2.35
CA GLY A 377 -2.95 -20.50 3.29
C GLY A 377 -4.40 -20.56 2.77
N ASP A 378 -4.62 -20.20 1.51
CA ASP A 378 -5.96 -20.26 0.89
C ASP A 378 -6.50 -21.69 0.81
N ARG A 379 -5.65 -22.64 0.37
CA ARG A 379 -6.00 -24.05 0.30
C ARG A 379 -6.34 -24.63 1.67
N ALA A 380 -5.52 -24.39 2.69
CA ALA A 380 -5.78 -24.90 4.03
C ALA A 380 -7.16 -24.43 4.57
N ARG A 381 -7.48 -23.15 4.37
CA ARG A 381 -8.79 -22.58 4.77
C ARG A 381 -9.95 -23.24 4.01
N LYS A 382 -9.82 -23.36 2.69
CA LYS A 382 -10.89 -23.87 1.83
C LYS A 382 -11.10 -25.37 1.91
N THR A 383 -10.06 -26.16 2.16
CA THR A 383 -10.18 -27.60 2.38
C THR A 383 -11.16 -27.89 3.51
N VAL A 384 -11.06 -27.15 4.62
CA VAL A 384 -11.99 -27.29 5.75
C VAL A 384 -13.43 -26.95 5.33
N LEU A 385 -13.65 -25.89 4.55
CA LEU A 385 -14.99 -25.55 4.06
C LEU A 385 -15.58 -26.68 3.18
N VAL A 386 -14.77 -27.30 2.34
CA VAL A 386 -15.19 -28.40 1.44
C VAL A 386 -15.44 -29.71 2.21
N GLU A 387 -14.60 -30.02 3.19
CA GLU A 387 -14.72 -31.22 4.02
C GLU A 387 -15.99 -31.23 4.87
N TYR A 388 -16.44 -30.04 5.28
CA TYR A 388 -17.63 -29.80 6.08
C TYR A 388 -18.83 -29.28 5.26
N GLY A 389 -18.82 -29.43 3.93
CA GLY A 389 -19.99 -29.19 3.09
C GLY A 389 -20.45 -27.72 3.00
N PHE A 390 -19.59 -26.74 3.26
CA PHE A 390 -19.90 -25.32 3.03
C PHE A 390 -19.71 -24.90 1.57
N ARG A 391 -18.81 -25.59 0.84
CA ARG A 391 -18.47 -25.31 -0.56
C ARG A 391 -18.20 -26.60 -1.34
N LEU A 392 -18.41 -26.54 -2.66
CA LEU A 392 -18.01 -27.61 -3.58
C LEU A 392 -16.48 -27.74 -3.68
N PRO A 393 -15.94 -28.92 -4.04
CA PRO A 393 -14.52 -29.10 -4.30
C PRO A 393 -13.93 -28.08 -5.28
N SER A 394 -14.70 -27.67 -6.30
CA SER A 394 -14.31 -26.60 -7.25
C SER A 394 -13.93 -25.27 -6.62
N ALA A 395 -14.40 -24.98 -5.40
CA ALA A 395 -14.04 -23.75 -4.71
C ALA A 395 -12.54 -23.67 -4.41
N LEU A 396 -11.84 -24.82 -4.34
CA LEU A 396 -10.38 -24.91 -4.20
C LEU A 396 -9.64 -24.43 -5.46
N ASP A 397 -10.30 -24.45 -6.62
CA ASP A 397 -9.73 -24.01 -7.90
C ASP A 397 -9.85 -22.49 -8.07
N ASN A 398 -10.68 -21.81 -7.27
CA ASN A 398 -10.60 -20.36 -7.09
C ASN A 398 -9.48 -20.02 -6.11
N ARG A 399 -8.26 -19.86 -6.57
CA ARG A 399 -7.09 -19.75 -5.70
C ARG A 399 -6.06 -18.79 -6.30
N PRO A 400 -5.13 -18.25 -5.49
CA PRO A 400 -3.94 -17.66 -6.08
C PRO A 400 -3.11 -18.73 -6.82
N LEU A 401 -2.24 -18.26 -7.72
CA LEU A 401 -1.27 -19.13 -8.37
C LEU A 401 -0.37 -19.81 -7.33
N LYS A 402 -0.03 -21.08 -7.59
CA LYS A 402 1.12 -21.71 -6.95
C LYS A 402 2.39 -21.02 -7.43
N PHE A 403 3.46 -21.10 -6.65
CA PHE A 403 4.71 -20.46 -7.04
C PHE A 403 5.25 -21.01 -8.37
N GLU A 404 5.16 -22.32 -8.59
CA GLU A 404 5.61 -22.99 -9.82
C GLU A 404 4.73 -22.63 -11.04
N GLU A 405 3.48 -22.23 -10.79
CA GLU A 405 2.59 -21.72 -11.84
C GLU A 405 2.92 -20.27 -12.19
N PHE A 406 3.22 -19.44 -11.17
CA PHE A 406 3.67 -18.07 -11.37
C PHE A 406 5.04 -17.99 -12.04
N GLU A 407 5.98 -18.85 -11.66
CA GLU A 407 7.32 -18.94 -12.25
C GLU A 407 7.27 -19.17 -13.77
N LYS A 408 6.36 -20.02 -14.25
CA LYS A 408 6.14 -20.21 -15.70
C LYS A 408 5.63 -18.96 -16.42
N LYS A 409 5.00 -18.04 -15.70
CA LYS A 409 4.53 -16.75 -16.21
C LYS A 409 5.55 -15.63 -16.01
N MET A 410 6.60 -15.88 -15.21
CA MET A 410 7.70 -14.95 -14.97
C MET A 410 8.69 -15.02 -16.13
N ARG A 411 8.46 -14.18 -17.16
CA ARG A 411 9.21 -14.25 -18.43
C ARG A 411 10.59 -13.59 -18.32
N GLN A 412 10.59 -12.27 -18.18
CA GLN A 412 11.80 -11.48 -17.94
C GLN A 412 11.61 -10.69 -16.64
N ALA A 413 12.31 -11.12 -15.59
CA ALA A 413 12.18 -10.58 -14.26
C ALA A 413 13.50 -10.06 -13.69
N VAL A 414 13.41 -8.92 -13.02
CA VAL A 414 14.49 -8.32 -12.24
C VAL A 414 14.12 -8.42 -10.77
N PHE A 415 14.85 -9.23 -10.02
CA PHE A 415 14.76 -9.29 -8.56
C PHE A 415 15.48 -8.08 -7.97
N VAL A 416 14.80 -7.28 -7.17
CA VAL A 416 15.35 -6.05 -6.59
C VAL A 416 15.45 -6.23 -5.08
N SER A 417 16.67 -6.30 -4.55
CA SER A 417 16.88 -6.58 -3.13
C SER A 417 18.27 -6.17 -2.68
N ALA A 418 18.39 -5.68 -1.44
CA ALA A 418 19.69 -5.49 -0.78
C ALA A 418 20.26 -6.80 -0.23
N THR A 419 19.42 -7.81 -0.07
CA THR A 419 19.71 -9.10 0.56
C THR A 419 18.98 -10.24 -0.17
N PRO A 420 19.32 -10.55 -1.43
CA PRO A 420 18.67 -11.61 -2.20
C PRO A 420 18.69 -12.95 -1.44
N ALA A 421 17.60 -13.70 -1.52
CA ALA A 421 17.50 -15.03 -0.90
C ALA A 421 18.01 -16.12 -1.86
N ASP A 422 17.85 -17.38 -1.47
CA ASP A 422 18.46 -18.52 -2.17
C ASP A 422 17.89 -18.71 -3.58
N TYR A 423 16.61 -18.42 -3.79
CA TYR A 423 15.98 -18.53 -5.10
C TYR A 423 16.63 -17.57 -6.10
N GLU A 424 16.75 -16.29 -5.74
CA GLU A 424 17.36 -15.28 -6.62
C GLU A 424 18.82 -15.58 -6.89
N LYS A 425 19.58 -16.02 -5.87
CA LYS A 425 20.99 -16.39 -6.00
C LYS A 425 21.22 -17.57 -6.94
N THR A 426 20.29 -18.52 -6.99
CA THR A 426 20.43 -19.75 -7.79
C THR A 426 19.85 -19.62 -9.20
N HIS A 427 18.92 -18.70 -9.43
CA HIS A 427 18.19 -18.58 -10.70
C HIS A 427 18.63 -17.37 -11.54
N ALA A 428 19.24 -16.34 -10.96
CA ALA A 428 19.67 -15.17 -11.71
C ALA A 428 20.85 -15.49 -12.65
N GLY A 429 20.71 -15.18 -13.94
CA GLY A 429 21.79 -15.28 -14.91
C GLY A 429 22.85 -14.18 -14.74
N GLN A 430 22.48 -13.10 -14.06
CA GLN A 430 23.36 -11.96 -13.78
C GLN A 430 22.97 -11.29 -12.46
N VAL A 431 23.99 -10.86 -11.71
CA VAL A 431 23.85 -10.01 -10.53
C VAL A 431 24.47 -8.66 -10.83
N VAL A 432 23.66 -7.61 -10.78
CA VAL A 432 24.05 -6.22 -11.02
C VAL A 432 24.13 -5.51 -9.67
N GLU A 433 25.32 -5.10 -9.27
CA GLU A 433 25.53 -4.38 -8.01
C GLU A 433 25.20 -2.89 -8.13
N GLN A 434 24.47 -2.36 -7.16
CA GLN A 434 24.26 -0.93 -6.97
C GLN A 434 24.48 -0.56 -5.49
N LEU A 435 25.73 -0.33 -5.13
CA LEU A 435 26.18 -0.14 -3.74
C LEU A 435 26.44 1.33 -3.42
N VAL A 436 26.92 2.11 -4.39
CA VAL A 436 27.22 3.53 -4.22
C VAL A 436 25.94 4.37 -4.27
N ARG A 437 25.70 5.18 -3.24
CA ARG A 437 24.56 6.10 -3.16
C ARG A 437 24.85 7.40 -3.92
N PRO A 438 23.86 8.01 -4.60
CA PRO A 438 24.03 9.30 -5.28
C PRO A 438 24.55 10.43 -4.37
N THR A 439 24.21 10.41 -3.08
CA THR A 439 24.63 11.44 -2.11
C THR A 439 26.01 11.20 -1.50
N GLY A 440 26.70 10.12 -1.88
CA GLY A 440 27.96 9.69 -1.27
C GLY A 440 27.82 9.09 0.13
N LEU A 441 26.62 8.93 0.66
CA LEU A 441 26.42 8.27 1.96
C LEU A 441 26.92 6.81 1.92
N VAL A 442 27.60 6.43 2.99
CA VAL A 442 28.23 5.12 3.16
C VAL A 442 27.42 4.25 4.12
N ASP A 443 27.60 2.94 4.04
CA ASP A 443 27.08 1.99 5.02
C ASP A 443 27.67 2.30 6.40
N PRO A 444 26.89 2.18 7.49
CA PRO A 444 27.28 2.64 8.82
C PRO A 444 28.45 1.84 9.39
N GLU A 445 29.14 2.44 10.36
CA GLU A 445 30.11 1.69 11.17
C GLU A 445 29.39 0.71 12.09
N VAL A 446 29.91 -0.51 12.20
CA VAL A 446 29.31 -1.57 13.00
C VAL A 446 30.25 -1.97 14.11
N GLU A 447 29.75 -1.95 15.35
CA GLU A 447 30.47 -2.38 16.53
C GLU A 447 29.77 -3.53 17.23
N VAL A 448 30.56 -4.43 17.81
CA VAL A 448 30.05 -5.52 18.66
C VAL A 448 30.45 -5.22 20.11
N ARG A 449 29.47 -5.19 21.02
CA ARG A 449 29.67 -4.94 22.45
C ARG A 449 29.09 -6.10 23.28
N PRO A 450 29.59 -6.36 24.51
CA PRO A 450 29.06 -7.42 25.37
C PRO A 450 27.58 -7.23 25.70
N ALA A 451 26.81 -8.33 25.77
CA ALA A 451 25.37 -8.25 26.03
C ALA A 451 25.04 -8.03 27.53
N THR A 452 25.98 -8.33 28.43
CA THR A 452 25.80 -8.27 29.89
C THR A 452 25.26 -6.93 30.41
N HIS A 453 25.71 -5.81 29.84
CA HIS A 453 25.32 -4.45 30.24
C HIS A 453 24.65 -3.67 29.10
N GLN A 454 24.01 -4.38 28.16
CA GLN A 454 23.48 -3.78 26.93
C GLN A 454 22.45 -2.66 27.18
N VAL A 455 21.64 -2.76 28.24
CA VAL A 455 20.60 -1.76 28.56
C VAL A 455 21.20 -0.46 29.09
N ASP A 456 22.21 -0.55 29.96
CA ASP A 456 22.89 0.63 30.51
C ASP A 456 23.72 1.34 29.43
N ASP A 457 24.43 0.56 28.61
CA ASP A 457 25.24 1.07 27.50
C ASP A 457 24.37 1.78 26.44
N VAL A 458 23.26 1.16 26.02
CA VAL A 458 22.36 1.78 25.03
C VAL A 458 21.71 3.05 25.58
N LEU A 459 21.39 3.11 26.87
CA LEU A 459 20.87 4.33 27.51
C LEU A 459 21.87 5.49 27.43
N GLN A 460 23.16 5.22 27.61
CA GLN A 460 24.20 6.22 27.42
C GLN A 460 24.27 6.69 25.97
N GLU A 461 24.33 5.76 25.02
CA GLU A 461 24.38 6.08 23.58
C GLU A 461 23.16 6.90 23.15
N ILE A 462 21.95 6.57 23.63
CA ILE A 462 20.73 7.36 23.41
C ILE A 462 20.94 8.81 23.88
N ARG A 463 21.44 9.01 25.10
CA ARG A 463 21.67 10.37 25.64
C ARG A 463 22.67 11.16 24.80
N GLU A 464 23.64 10.50 24.18
CA GLU A 464 24.58 11.13 23.27
C GLU A 464 23.90 11.55 21.95
N ARG A 465 23.06 10.69 21.36
CA ARG A 465 22.31 11.02 20.13
C ARG A 465 21.28 12.13 20.34
N VAL A 466 20.59 12.12 21.48
CA VAL A 466 19.61 13.17 21.83
C VAL A 466 20.26 14.55 21.91
N LYS A 467 21.49 14.66 22.42
CA LYS A 467 22.25 15.94 22.44
C LYS A 467 22.56 16.47 21.04
N LEU A 468 22.65 15.59 20.04
CA LEU A 468 22.86 15.92 18.64
C LEU A 468 21.55 16.11 17.85
N ASN A 469 20.39 15.99 18.51
CA ASN A 469 19.07 15.97 17.90
C ASN A 469 18.92 14.86 16.82
N GLU A 470 19.52 13.70 17.09
CA GLU A 470 19.41 12.51 16.25
C GLU A 470 18.49 11.47 16.88
N ARG A 471 18.02 10.51 16.08
CA ARG A 471 17.08 9.46 16.50
C ARG A 471 17.76 8.09 16.62
N VAL A 472 17.18 7.23 17.46
CA VAL A 472 17.68 5.88 17.73
C VAL A 472 16.61 4.84 17.41
N LEU A 473 17.01 3.77 16.71
CA LEU A 473 16.21 2.56 16.56
C LEU A 473 16.81 1.43 17.39
N ILE A 474 15.98 0.72 18.14
CA ILE A 474 16.40 -0.44 18.92
C ILE A 474 15.59 -1.66 18.50
N THR A 475 16.26 -2.78 18.21
CA THR A 475 15.57 -4.04 17.94
C THR A 475 15.74 -5.04 19.07
N THR A 476 14.63 -5.55 19.60
CA THR A 476 14.57 -6.65 20.59
C THR A 476 14.11 -7.96 19.92
N LEU A 477 13.98 -9.04 20.70
CA LEU A 477 13.52 -10.34 20.21
C LEU A 477 12.03 -10.61 20.44
N THR A 478 11.43 -9.95 21.44
CA THR A 478 10.04 -10.24 21.87
C THR A 478 9.26 -8.97 22.16
N LYS A 479 7.92 -9.03 22.03
CA LYS A 479 7.00 -7.93 22.36
C LYS A 479 7.19 -7.45 23.79
N ARG A 480 7.20 -8.40 24.72
CA ARG A 480 7.42 -8.15 26.14
C ARG A 480 8.74 -7.41 26.40
N MET A 481 9.83 -7.79 25.75
CA MET A 481 11.11 -7.07 25.90
C MET A 481 11.06 -5.66 25.30
N ALA A 482 10.35 -5.46 24.19
CA ALA A 482 10.18 -4.12 23.62
C ALA A 482 9.41 -3.21 24.59
N GLU A 483 8.28 -3.68 25.11
CA GLU A 483 7.47 -2.97 26.11
C GLU A 483 8.28 -2.67 27.39
N GLN A 484 8.90 -3.70 27.99
CA GLN A 484 9.70 -3.54 29.21
C GLN A 484 10.89 -2.58 29.03
N LEU A 485 11.55 -2.62 27.88
CA LEU A 485 12.64 -1.69 27.58
C LEU A 485 12.12 -0.26 27.41
N THR A 486 10.97 -0.09 26.74
CA THR A 486 10.32 1.22 26.62
C THR A 486 9.95 1.79 27.98
N ASP A 487 9.36 0.99 28.87
CA ASP A 487 9.03 1.43 30.24
C ASP A 487 10.29 1.87 30.99
N TYR A 488 11.33 1.03 30.99
CA TYR A 488 12.60 1.35 31.64
C TYR A 488 13.25 2.63 31.09
N LEU A 489 13.28 2.81 29.76
CA LEU A 489 13.85 4.01 29.13
C LEU A 489 13.02 5.25 29.48
N SER A 490 11.69 5.13 29.50
CA SER A 490 10.77 6.21 29.89
C SER A 490 10.97 6.63 31.34
N ASP A 491 11.10 5.66 32.27
CA ASP A 491 11.38 5.91 33.68
C ASP A 491 12.73 6.61 33.90
N ASN A 492 13.68 6.41 32.98
CA ASN A 492 14.99 7.07 32.96
C ASN A 492 15.02 8.38 32.14
N GLY A 493 13.84 8.93 31.81
CA GLY A 493 13.67 10.25 31.20
C GLY A 493 13.89 10.29 29.68
N VAL A 494 13.92 9.15 28.99
CA VAL A 494 14.02 9.08 27.52
C VAL A 494 12.63 9.21 26.92
N LYS A 495 12.47 10.04 25.88
CA LYS A 495 11.25 10.06 25.08
C LYS A 495 11.27 8.87 24.12
N VAL A 496 10.50 7.84 24.45
CA VAL A 496 10.51 6.56 23.74
C VAL A 496 9.09 6.06 23.43
N ARG A 497 8.97 5.35 22.31
CA ARG A 497 7.79 4.56 21.94
C ARG A 497 8.23 3.17 21.48
N TYR A 498 7.32 2.20 21.53
CA TYR A 498 7.55 0.88 20.94
C TYR A 498 6.74 0.69 19.66
N LEU A 499 7.14 -0.29 18.85
CA LEU A 499 6.41 -0.73 17.67
C LEU A 499 6.47 -2.25 17.50
N HIS A 500 5.30 -2.89 17.49
CA HIS A 500 5.17 -4.32 17.28
C HIS A 500 3.96 -4.66 16.39
N SER A 501 3.71 -5.95 16.16
CA SER A 501 2.70 -6.42 15.21
C SER A 501 1.25 -6.00 15.52
N ASP A 502 0.94 -5.74 16.78
CA ASP A 502 -0.45 -5.47 17.22
C ASP A 502 -0.80 -3.98 17.17
N VAL A 503 0.17 -3.12 16.85
CA VAL A 503 -0.07 -1.69 16.59
C VAL A 503 -0.76 -1.58 15.23
N ASP A 504 -1.85 -0.81 15.19
CA ASP A 504 -2.60 -0.57 13.95
C ASP A 504 -1.71 0.11 12.90
N ASN A 505 -1.99 -0.08 11.61
CA ASN A 505 -1.24 0.58 10.55
C ASN A 505 -1.35 2.12 10.62
N ILE A 506 -2.50 2.66 11.04
CA ILE A 506 -2.68 4.11 11.17
C ILE A 506 -1.79 4.64 12.31
N GLU A 507 -1.90 4.04 13.49
CA GLU A 507 -1.08 4.38 14.66
C GLU A 507 0.42 4.21 14.36
N ARG A 508 0.81 3.17 13.62
CA ARG A 508 2.18 2.98 13.16
C ARG A 508 2.68 4.17 12.32
N VAL A 509 1.88 4.67 11.38
CA VAL A 509 2.27 5.82 10.54
C VAL A 509 2.45 7.07 11.40
N GLU A 510 1.60 7.27 12.39
CA GLU A 510 1.70 8.37 13.35
C GLU A 510 2.97 8.28 14.19
N ILE A 511 3.26 7.11 14.78
CA ILE A 511 4.47 6.86 15.57
C ILE A 511 5.73 7.18 14.74
N LEU A 512 5.77 6.73 13.48
CA LEU A 512 6.91 6.99 12.60
C LEU A 512 7.04 8.47 12.22
N ARG A 513 5.92 9.15 11.99
CA ARG A 513 5.90 10.60 11.74
C ARG A 513 6.41 11.37 12.96
N ASP A 514 5.95 11.01 14.15
CA ASP A 514 6.31 11.64 15.41
C ASP A 514 7.80 11.46 15.74
N LEU A 515 8.37 10.30 15.42
CA LEU A 515 9.83 10.09 15.52
C LEU A 515 10.59 11.08 14.62
N ARG A 516 10.12 11.27 13.37
CA ARG A 516 10.73 12.22 12.43
C ARG A 516 10.60 13.67 12.89
N LEU A 517 9.44 14.04 13.43
CA LEU A 517 9.19 15.37 13.99
C LEU A 517 9.97 15.64 15.28
N GLY A 518 10.48 14.59 15.93
CA GLY A 518 11.18 14.71 17.22
C GLY A 518 10.24 14.85 18.41
N SER A 519 8.98 14.43 18.27
CA SER A 519 8.06 14.27 19.39
C SER A 519 8.63 13.29 20.42
N PHE A 520 9.35 12.28 19.94
CA PHE A 520 10.19 11.38 20.73
C PHE A 520 11.47 11.01 19.98
N ASP A 521 12.45 10.45 20.69
CA ASP A 521 13.83 10.29 20.19
C ASP A 521 14.18 8.82 19.87
N VAL A 522 13.49 7.87 20.51
CA VAL A 522 13.83 6.45 20.44
C VAL A 522 12.62 5.60 20.07
N LEU A 523 12.80 4.71 19.09
CA LEU A 523 11.80 3.70 18.73
C LEU A 523 12.34 2.29 19.02
N VAL A 524 11.63 1.54 19.85
CA VAL A 524 11.94 0.14 20.17
C VAL A 524 11.01 -0.78 19.39
N GLY A 525 11.54 -1.71 18.61
CA GLY A 525 10.71 -2.68 17.89
C GLY A 525 11.30 -4.07 17.87
N ILE A 526 10.55 -5.01 17.32
CA ILE A 526 11.02 -6.40 17.15
C ILE A 526 11.55 -6.59 15.74
N ASN A 527 10.71 -6.25 14.76
CA ASN A 527 10.99 -6.40 13.34
C ASN A 527 10.73 -5.08 12.61
N LEU A 528 11.66 -4.14 12.78
CA LEU A 528 11.64 -2.85 12.09
C LEU A 528 12.00 -2.98 10.59
N LEU A 529 12.12 -4.20 10.07
CA LEU A 529 12.48 -4.48 8.68
C LEU A 529 11.29 -4.34 7.73
N ARG A 530 10.06 -4.55 8.20
CA ARG A 530 8.86 -4.68 7.34
C ARG A 530 8.46 -3.42 6.60
N GLU A 531 8.84 -2.24 7.12
CA GLU A 531 8.02 -1.04 6.94
C GLU A 531 8.58 -0.04 5.94
N GLY A 532 9.67 -0.36 5.24
CA GLY A 532 10.28 0.61 4.32
C GLY A 532 10.68 1.91 5.05
N LEU A 533 11.06 1.81 6.34
CA LEU A 533 11.45 2.94 7.19
C LEU A 533 12.57 3.73 6.52
N ASP A 534 12.22 4.91 6.04
CA ASP A 534 13.11 5.90 5.45
C ASP A 534 13.13 7.12 6.37
N ILE A 535 14.01 7.06 7.39
CA ILE A 535 14.14 8.07 8.44
C ILE A 535 15.61 8.54 8.44
N PRO A 536 15.96 9.60 7.67
CA PRO A 536 17.31 10.15 7.65
C PRO A 536 17.78 10.68 9.01
N GLU A 537 16.85 10.98 9.91
CA GLU A 537 17.11 11.49 11.26
C GLU A 537 17.71 10.41 12.19
N VAL A 538 17.66 9.12 11.82
CA VAL A 538 18.25 8.02 12.59
C VAL A 538 19.75 7.92 12.34
N SER A 539 20.54 8.12 13.40
CA SER A 539 22.01 7.95 13.35
C SER A 539 22.50 6.69 14.07
N LEU A 540 21.69 6.10 14.96
CA LEU A 540 22.07 4.90 15.70
C LEU A 540 21.02 3.79 15.55
N VAL A 541 21.49 2.58 15.25
CA VAL A 541 20.72 1.35 15.33
C VAL A 541 21.34 0.42 16.37
N ALA A 542 20.60 0.07 17.41
CA ALA A 542 21.02 -0.87 18.44
C ALA A 542 20.30 -2.22 18.27
N ILE A 543 21.06 -3.30 18.13
CA ILE A 543 20.55 -4.67 18.01
C ILE A 543 20.85 -5.42 19.31
N LEU A 544 19.85 -5.52 20.18
CA LEU A 544 19.97 -6.27 21.43
C LEU A 544 19.96 -7.77 21.15
N ASP A 545 20.69 -8.53 21.97
CA ASP A 545 20.79 -9.99 21.86
C ASP A 545 21.12 -10.46 20.42
N ALA A 546 22.11 -9.83 19.79
CA ALA A 546 22.48 -10.07 18.39
C ALA A 546 23.00 -11.49 18.12
N ASP A 547 23.45 -12.20 19.16
CA ASP A 547 23.94 -13.58 19.09
C ASP A 547 22.86 -14.67 19.20
N LYS A 548 21.59 -14.30 19.39
CA LYS A 548 20.48 -15.24 19.44
C LYS A 548 19.99 -15.53 18.03
N GLU A 549 20.54 -16.61 17.46
CA GLU A 549 20.18 -17.03 16.11
C GLU A 549 18.68 -17.31 15.96
N GLY A 550 18.19 -17.08 14.75
CA GLY A 550 16.78 -17.16 14.40
C GLY A 550 16.45 -16.14 13.31
N PHE A 551 15.18 -16.06 12.92
CA PHE A 551 14.75 -15.19 11.82
C PHE A 551 15.18 -13.72 12.00
N LEU A 552 15.04 -13.18 13.22
CA LEU A 552 15.35 -11.77 13.52
C LEU A 552 16.85 -11.45 13.57
N ARG A 553 17.73 -12.46 13.62
CA ARG A 553 19.19 -12.31 13.70
C ARG A 553 19.93 -13.10 12.61
N ALA A 554 19.20 -13.54 11.59
CA ALA A 554 19.80 -14.10 10.38
C ALA A 554 20.60 -13.01 9.65
N GLU A 555 21.60 -13.42 8.86
CA GLU A 555 22.45 -12.55 8.03
C GLU A 555 21.66 -11.43 7.33
N ARG A 556 20.57 -11.80 6.65
CA ARG A 556 19.70 -10.85 5.91
C ARG A 556 19.07 -9.82 6.84
N SER A 557 18.49 -10.27 7.95
CA SER A 557 17.83 -9.41 8.94
C SER A 557 18.80 -8.44 9.60
N LEU A 558 20.03 -8.90 9.89
CA LEU A 558 21.08 -8.03 10.42
C LEU A 558 21.48 -6.96 9.41
N ILE A 559 21.80 -7.34 8.16
CA ILE A 559 22.20 -6.38 7.10
C ILE A 559 21.12 -5.31 6.89
N GLN A 560 19.85 -5.71 6.84
CA GLN A 560 18.75 -4.76 6.65
C GLN A 560 18.54 -3.83 7.86
N THR A 561 18.71 -4.37 9.08
CA THR A 561 18.59 -3.58 10.32
C THR A 561 19.71 -2.55 10.39
N ILE A 562 20.95 -2.97 10.15
CA ILE A 562 22.13 -2.09 10.04
C ILE A 562 21.89 -1.01 8.99
N GLY A 563 21.34 -1.38 7.83
CA GLY A 563 21.04 -0.45 6.73
C GLY A 563 20.08 0.70 7.07
N ARG A 564 19.37 0.65 8.21
CA ARG A 564 18.51 1.75 8.69
C ARG A 564 19.32 2.97 9.13
N ALA A 565 20.57 2.80 9.57
CA ALA A 565 21.46 3.91 9.90
C ALA A 565 22.20 4.49 8.67
N ALA A 566 22.10 3.86 7.49
CA ALA A 566 22.88 4.23 6.31
C ALA A 566 22.39 5.52 5.59
N ARG A 567 21.36 6.19 6.12
CA ARG A 567 20.81 7.45 5.57
C ARG A 567 21.29 8.70 6.31
N ASN A 568 22.12 8.53 7.33
CA ASN A 568 22.66 9.59 8.15
C ASN A 568 24.19 9.62 8.04
N LEU A 569 24.78 10.82 8.03
CA LEU A 569 26.22 11.02 8.02
C LEU A 569 26.93 10.37 9.22
N ASN A 570 26.29 10.40 10.39
CA ASN A 570 26.79 9.84 11.63
C ASN A 570 26.26 8.41 11.89
N GLY A 571 25.81 7.73 10.83
CA GLY A 571 25.22 6.40 10.90
C GLY A 571 26.15 5.36 11.55
N ARG A 572 25.68 4.74 12.64
CA ARG A 572 26.34 3.67 13.38
C ARG A 572 25.36 2.58 13.79
N ALA A 573 25.87 1.35 13.87
CA ALA A 573 25.13 0.21 14.40
C ALA A 573 25.91 -0.46 15.53
N ILE A 574 25.22 -0.81 16.62
CA ILE A 574 25.79 -1.54 17.76
C ILE A 574 25.07 -2.88 17.87
N LEU A 575 25.82 -3.97 17.81
CA LEU A 575 25.33 -5.33 18.00
C LEU A 575 25.77 -5.80 19.40
N TYR A 576 24.81 -5.96 20.30
CA TYR A 576 25.07 -6.46 21.65
C TYR A 576 25.06 -7.99 21.64
N ALA A 577 26.21 -8.60 21.90
CA ALA A 577 26.43 -10.04 21.79
C ALA A 577 27.61 -10.50 22.64
N ASP A 578 27.52 -11.70 23.21
CA ASP A 578 28.64 -12.31 23.94
C ASP A 578 29.51 -13.18 23.04
N LYS A 579 28.98 -13.60 21.89
CA LYS A 579 29.69 -14.35 20.85
C LYS A 579 29.35 -13.84 19.45
N ILE A 580 30.31 -13.94 18.52
CA ILE A 580 30.07 -13.66 17.11
C ILE A 580 29.54 -14.94 16.43
N THR A 581 28.27 -14.93 16.03
CA THR A 581 27.65 -16.02 15.25
C THR A 581 28.07 -15.96 13.77
N ASP A 582 27.82 -17.03 13.02
CA ASP A 582 28.09 -17.05 11.57
C ASP A 582 27.25 -16.01 10.82
N SER A 583 25.99 -15.82 11.24
CA SER A 583 25.11 -14.78 10.70
C SER A 583 25.66 -13.38 10.95
N MET A 584 26.20 -13.11 12.14
CA MET A 584 26.85 -11.83 12.46
C MET A 584 28.12 -11.64 11.62
N ARG A 585 28.98 -12.66 11.53
CA ARG A 585 30.21 -12.59 10.74
C ARG A 585 29.93 -12.20 9.30
N ARG A 586 29.01 -12.92 8.63
CA ARG A 586 28.63 -12.61 7.23
C ARG A 586 28.04 -11.21 7.07
N ALA A 587 27.22 -10.75 8.03
CA ALA A 587 26.66 -9.41 8.00
C ALA A 587 27.73 -8.31 8.18
N LEU A 588 28.69 -8.52 9.09
CA LEU A 588 29.82 -7.62 9.32
C LEU A 588 30.72 -7.54 8.08
N ASP A 589 31.07 -8.69 7.50
CA ASP A 589 31.93 -8.78 6.32
C ASP A 589 31.29 -8.06 5.11
N GLU A 590 30.00 -8.28 4.86
CA GLU A 590 29.30 -7.64 3.74
C GLU A 590 29.12 -6.12 3.96
N THR A 591 28.83 -5.68 5.19
CA THR A 591 28.72 -4.25 5.52
C THR A 591 30.08 -3.57 5.36
N GLY A 592 31.16 -4.20 5.85
CA GLY A 592 32.53 -3.71 5.70
C GLY A 592 32.96 -3.61 4.23
N ARG A 593 32.66 -4.64 3.42
CA ARG A 593 32.92 -4.64 1.97
C ARG A 593 32.22 -3.48 1.27
N ARG A 594 30.92 -3.29 1.54
CA ARG A 594 30.12 -2.19 0.96
C ARG A 594 30.69 -0.83 1.33
N ARG A 595 30.94 -0.61 2.62
CA ARG A 595 31.51 0.64 3.15
C ARG A 595 32.85 0.96 2.48
N ALA A 596 33.76 -0.02 2.39
CA ALA A 596 35.07 0.17 1.76
C ALA A 596 34.95 0.58 0.27
N LYS A 597 34.08 -0.10 -0.49
CA LYS A 597 33.82 0.25 -1.91
C LYS A 597 33.27 1.67 -2.05
N GLN A 598 32.34 2.07 -1.18
CA GLN A 598 31.72 3.39 -1.22
C GLN A 598 32.72 4.51 -0.86
N ILE A 599 33.57 4.29 0.16
CA ILE A 599 34.64 5.23 0.53
C ILE A 599 35.62 5.41 -0.64
N ALA A 600 36.11 4.31 -1.21
CA ALA A 600 37.04 4.36 -2.35
C ALA A 600 36.42 5.08 -3.56
N PHE A 601 35.14 4.86 -3.83
CA PHE A 601 34.43 5.59 -4.88
C PHE A 601 34.34 7.09 -4.58
N ASN A 602 33.99 7.47 -3.35
CA ASN A 602 33.89 8.85 -2.95
C ASN A 602 35.24 9.58 -3.07
N GLU A 603 36.32 8.95 -2.61
CA GLU A 603 37.69 9.48 -2.72
C GLU A 603 38.12 9.65 -4.18
N ALA A 604 37.89 8.62 -5.02
CA ALA A 604 38.25 8.67 -6.43
C ALA A 604 37.49 9.74 -7.23
N ASN A 605 36.29 10.11 -6.79
CA ASN A 605 35.41 11.08 -7.47
C ASN A 605 35.29 12.43 -6.76
N GLY A 606 36.02 12.65 -5.65
CA GLY A 606 35.95 13.88 -4.87
C GLY A 606 34.58 14.17 -4.25
N ILE A 607 33.80 13.13 -3.91
CA ILE A 607 32.44 13.26 -3.40
C ILE A 607 32.48 13.43 -1.88
N VAL A 608 31.93 14.54 -1.39
CA VAL A 608 31.68 14.74 0.04
C VAL A 608 30.28 14.21 0.38
N PRO A 609 30.16 13.21 1.27
CA PRO A 609 28.87 12.65 1.67
C PRO A 609 27.92 13.73 2.21
N ARG A 610 26.62 13.62 1.91
CA ARG A 610 25.59 14.52 2.44
C ARG A 610 24.37 13.73 2.92
N SER A 611 23.86 14.08 4.10
CA SER A 611 22.59 13.55 4.60
C SER A 611 21.43 13.94 3.67
N VAL A 612 20.46 13.05 3.52
CA VAL A 612 19.25 13.30 2.75
C VAL A 612 18.28 14.12 3.60
N SER A 613 17.96 15.35 3.20
CA SER A 613 16.84 16.10 3.79
C SER A 613 15.58 15.82 2.98
N LYS A 614 14.70 14.96 3.51
CA LYS A 614 13.40 14.67 2.90
C LYS A 614 12.33 15.44 3.67
N LYS A 615 11.59 16.34 3.02
CA LYS A 615 10.41 16.97 3.64
C LYS A 615 9.50 15.86 4.19
N VAL A 616 8.99 16.04 5.40
CA VAL A 616 7.89 15.24 5.92
C VAL A 616 6.67 15.64 5.09
N LYS A 617 6.50 15.03 3.90
CA LYS A 617 5.26 15.16 3.13
C LYS A 617 4.18 14.47 3.94
N ASP A 618 3.02 15.10 4.10
CA ASP A 618 1.84 14.44 4.62
C ASP A 618 1.50 13.32 3.62
N LEU A 619 1.68 12.06 4.05
CA LEU A 619 1.66 10.85 3.20
C LEU A 619 0.27 10.52 2.62
N ILE A 620 -0.69 11.43 2.75
CA ILE A 620 -2.07 11.27 2.31
C ILE A 620 -2.52 12.58 1.64
N ASP A 621 -2.22 12.73 0.35
CA ASP A 621 -2.98 13.64 -0.50
C ASP A 621 -4.41 13.09 -0.62
N GLY A 622 -5.35 13.70 0.10
CA GLY A 622 -6.76 13.35 0.04
C GLY A 622 -7.63 13.69 1.27
N VAL A 623 -7.06 14.02 2.44
CA VAL A 623 -7.87 14.29 3.67
C VAL A 623 -7.47 15.54 4.47
N TYR A 624 -6.37 16.22 4.17
CA TYR A 624 -5.94 17.36 4.99
C TYR A 624 -5.61 18.59 4.13
N SER A 625 -6.43 19.65 4.21
CA SER A 625 -6.07 20.96 3.68
C SER A 625 -5.34 21.78 4.75
N GLU A 626 -4.14 22.27 4.42
CA GLU A 626 -3.37 23.23 5.22
C GLU A 626 -4.16 24.52 5.47
N LYS A 627 -4.70 24.69 6.68
CA LYS A 627 -5.24 25.98 7.15
C LYS A 627 -5.22 26.17 8.67
N SER A 628 -4.33 25.47 9.40
CA SER A 628 -4.33 25.50 10.87
C SER A 628 -3.54 26.65 11.51
N ALA A 629 -2.67 27.38 10.80
CA ALA A 629 -1.81 28.36 11.46
C ALA A 629 -2.42 29.77 11.68
N LYS A 630 -3.64 30.05 11.19
CA LYS A 630 -4.28 31.39 11.30
C LYS A 630 -5.44 31.46 12.29
N ASP A 631 -5.99 30.34 12.74
CA ASP A 631 -7.20 30.32 13.58
C ASP A 631 -6.91 30.20 15.09
N ASP A 632 -5.69 29.79 15.47
CA ASP A 632 -5.27 29.72 16.88
C ASP A 632 -5.20 31.11 17.55
N LEU A 633 -5.08 32.19 16.75
CA LEU A 633 -5.10 33.57 17.27
C LEU A 633 -6.52 34.08 17.57
N LYS A 634 -7.58 33.44 17.03
CA LYS A 634 -8.98 33.82 17.26
C LYS A 634 -9.60 33.14 18.48
N ALA A 635 -9.15 31.94 18.81
CA ALA A 635 -9.65 31.19 19.97
C ALA A 635 -9.34 31.88 21.31
N ALA A 636 -8.21 32.60 21.39
CA ALA A 636 -7.83 33.36 22.59
C ALA A 636 -8.75 34.58 22.85
N THR A 637 -9.39 35.12 21.82
CA THR A 637 -10.30 36.28 21.95
C THR A 637 -11.73 35.90 22.35
N GLU A 638 -12.17 34.66 22.12
CA GLU A 638 -13.55 34.23 22.42
C GLU A 638 -13.73 33.74 23.87
N ALA A 639 -12.65 33.32 24.54
CA ALA A 639 -12.69 32.88 25.94
C ALA A 639 -13.09 34.00 26.93
N ALA A 640 -12.87 35.28 26.58
CA ALA A 640 -13.21 36.42 27.42
C ALA A 640 -14.70 36.82 27.38
N ALA A 641 -15.50 36.26 26.46
CA ALA A 641 -16.91 36.64 26.28
C ALA A 641 -17.92 35.76 27.06
N VAL A 642 -17.44 34.69 27.72
CA VAL A 642 -18.31 33.66 28.31
C VAL A 642 -18.71 33.97 29.75
N GLU A 643 -17.98 34.81 30.48
CA GLU A 643 -18.29 35.16 31.89
C GLU A 643 -19.52 36.09 32.07
N ALA A 644 -20.18 36.54 30.99
CA ALA A 644 -21.27 37.52 31.04
C ALA A 644 -22.65 37.02 30.56
N MET A 645 -22.83 35.73 30.27
CA MET A 645 -24.08 35.22 29.68
C MET A 645 -25.12 34.76 30.72
N SER A 646 -26.39 35.03 30.45
CA SER A 646 -27.52 34.57 31.28
C SER A 646 -27.80 33.07 31.09
N GLU A 647 -28.36 32.39 32.10
CA GLU A 647 -28.70 30.94 32.03
C GLU A 647 -29.57 30.58 30.82
N LYS A 648 -30.45 31.50 30.39
CA LYS A 648 -31.35 31.30 29.24
C LYS A 648 -30.61 31.35 27.90
N ASP A 649 -29.54 32.13 27.80
CA ASP A 649 -28.70 32.23 26.60
C ASP A 649 -27.73 31.05 26.51
N LEU A 650 -27.27 30.55 27.66
CA LEU A 650 -26.43 29.37 27.76
C LEU A 650 -27.15 28.11 27.24
N ALA A 651 -28.41 27.90 27.66
CA ALA A 651 -29.22 26.77 27.20
C ALA A 651 -29.49 26.80 25.68
N LYS A 652 -29.67 28.00 25.10
CA LYS A 652 -29.79 28.16 23.64
C LYS A 652 -28.49 27.83 22.92
N ARG A 653 -27.35 28.24 23.48
CA ARG A 653 -26.02 27.97 22.90
C ARG A 653 -25.68 26.48 22.93
N ILE A 654 -26.01 25.78 24.02
CA ILE A 654 -25.86 24.31 24.11
C ILE A 654 -26.65 23.62 22.99
N LYS A 655 -27.94 23.95 22.81
CA LYS A 655 -28.76 23.37 21.74
C LYS A 655 -28.22 23.66 20.33
N LEU A 656 -27.67 24.84 20.12
CA LEU A 656 -27.06 25.22 18.85
C LEU A 656 -25.81 24.39 18.57
N LEU A 657 -24.93 24.22 19.57
CA LEU A 657 -23.70 23.44 19.46
C LEU A 657 -24.00 21.94 19.28
N GLU A 658 -25.00 21.38 19.96
CA GLU A 658 -25.42 19.98 19.73
C GLU A 658 -25.88 19.75 18.30
N LYS A 659 -26.66 20.68 17.75
CA LYS A 659 -27.11 20.61 16.35
C LYS A 659 -25.93 20.71 15.39
N GLN A 660 -25.01 21.65 15.63
CA GLN A 660 -23.80 21.80 14.82
C GLN A 660 -22.90 20.57 14.88
N MET A 661 -22.73 19.95 16.05
CA MET A 661 -21.96 18.72 16.22
C MET A 661 -22.57 17.57 15.40
N LEU A 662 -23.89 17.40 15.46
CA LEU A 662 -24.60 16.37 14.69
C LEU A 662 -24.54 16.63 13.19
N ASP A 663 -24.65 17.89 12.76
CA ASP A 663 -24.53 18.27 11.35
C ASP A 663 -23.10 18.04 10.85
N HIS A 664 -22.07 18.37 11.63
CA HIS A 664 -20.66 18.06 11.31
C HIS A 664 -20.40 16.54 11.26
N ALA A 665 -20.97 15.77 12.18
CA ALA A 665 -20.85 14.30 12.18
C ALA A 665 -21.52 13.68 10.95
N LYS A 666 -22.69 14.19 10.54
CA LYS A 666 -23.39 13.75 9.31
C LYS A 666 -22.62 14.10 8.04
N ASN A 667 -21.92 15.23 8.04
CA ASN A 667 -21.10 15.67 6.91
C ASN A 667 -19.68 15.07 6.93
N LEU A 668 -19.41 14.09 7.80
CA LEU A 668 -18.12 13.43 7.98
C LEU A 668 -16.98 14.40 8.38
N GLU A 669 -17.32 15.57 8.92
CA GLU A 669 -16.38 16.57 9.42
C GLU A 669 -16.02 16.26 10.88
N PHE A 670 -15.45 15.07 11.13
CA PHE A 670 -15.28 14.52 12.48
C PHE A 670 -14.41 15.37 13.40
N GLU A 671 -13.41 16.07 12.88
CA GLU A 671 -12.62 17.02 13.69
C GLU A 671 -13.46 18.22 14.15
N LYS A 672 -14.36 18.73 13.31
CA LYS A 672 -15.26 19.82 13.70
C LYS A 672 -16.30 19.32 14.69
N ALA A 673 -16.82 18.10 14.49
CA ALA A 673 -17.73 17.47 15.44
C ALA A 673 -17.05 17.26 16.80
N ALA A 674 -15.81 16.78 16.83
CA ALA A 674 -15.02 16.61 18.05
C ALA A 674 -14.75 17.94 18.75
N ARG A 675 -14.36 18.99 18.00
CA ARG A 675 -14.17 20.34 18.58
C ARG A 675 -15.45 20.91 19.15
N VAL A 676 -16.58 20.78 18.44
CA VAL A 676 -17.88 21.25 18.94
C VAL A 676 -18.34 20.41 20.14
N ARG A 677 -18.03 19.11 20.18
CA ARG A 677 -18.25 18.24 21.35
C ARG A 677 -17.43 18.70 22.56
N ASP A 678 -16.16 19.02 22.37
CA ASP A 678 -15.27 19.45 23.44
C ASP A 678 -15.66 20.85 23.95
N GLN A 679 -16.08 21.76 23.05
CA GLN A 679 -16.69 23.05 23.41
C GLN A 679 -18.01 22.86 24.17
N LEU A 680 -18.85 21.91 23.75
CA LEU A 680 -20.10 21.57 24.42
C LEU A 680 -19.84 21.01 25.82
N ALA A 681 -18.81 20.17 25.98
CA ALA A 681 -18.39 19.62 27.27
C ALA A 681 -17.94 20.73 28.22
N LEU A 682 -17.07 21.65 27.74
CA LEU A 682 -16.57 22.77 28.53
C LEU A 682 -17.68 23.74 28.92
N LEU A 683 -18.62 24.03 28.00
CA LEU A 683 -19.77 24.89 28.27
C LEU A 683 -20.75 24.24 29.26
N ARG A 684 -20.94 22.91 29.20
CA ARG A 684 -21.77 22.15 30.17
C ARG A 684 -21.14 22.07 31.55
N GLU A 685 -19.82 21.93 31.61
CA GLU A 685 -19.05 21.93 32.85
C GLU A 685 -19.18 23.29 33.56
N GLN A 686 -19.05 24.39 32.81
CA GLN A 686 -19.26 25.75 33.31
C GLN A 686 -20.73 26.03 33.71
N ALA A 687 -21.70 25.43 33.01
CA ALA A 687 -23.13 25.63 33.25
C ALA A 687 -23.67 24.89 34.48
N PHE A 688 -23.25 23.64 34.68
CA PHE A 688 -23.94 22.68 35.55
C PHE A 688 -23.02 22.04 36.60
N GLY A 689 -21.72 22.33 36.60
CA GLY A 689 -20.82 22.02 37.73
C GLY A 689 -20.63 20.54 38.07
N ALA A 690 -20.96 19.60 37.18
CA ALA A 690 -20.76 18.16 37.42
C ALA A 690 -20.25 17.42 36.18
N ALA A 691 -19.12 16.74 36.35
CA ALA A 691 -18.44 15.96 35.32
C ALA A 691 -19.12 14.58 35.12
N GLY A 692 -19.78 14.40 33.98
CA GLY A 692 -20.14 13.08 33.47
C GLY A 692 -18.95 12.48 32.72
N HIS A 693 -17.95 11.99 33.45
CA HIS A 693 -16.87 11.18 32.87
C HIS A 693 -17.21 9.70 32.98
N ASP A 694 -17.47 9.06 31.84
CA ASP A 694 -17.10 7.65 31.69
C ASP A 694 -15.56 7.55 31.72
N VAL A 695 -15.10 6.72 32.63
CA VAL A 695 -13.71 6.58 33.09
C VAL A 695 -12.92 5.78 32.04
N ASN A 696 -11.89 6.39 31.43
CA ASN A 696 -10.67 5.71 30.96
C ASN A 696 -9.66 6.68 30.30
N VAL A 697 -9.21 7.73 30.98
CA VAL A 697 -7.89 8.37 30.68
C VAL A 697 -7.37 9.05 31.95
N VAL A 698 -6.16 8.69 32.39
CA VAL A 698 -5.46 9.32 33.51
C VAL A 698 -4.72 10.58 33.02
N PRO A 699 -4.89 11.77 33.63
CA PRO A 699 -4.11 12.95 33.28
C PRO A 699 -2.69 12.89 33.86
N LEU A 700 -1.71 13.33 33.07
CA LEU A 700 -0.31 13.49 33.46
C LEU A 700 -0.14 14.70 34.41
N THR A 701 0.43 14.48 35.58
CA THR A 701 0.85 15.50 36.54
C THR A 701 2.03 16.32 35.98
N PRO A 702 2.04 17.66 36.06
CA PRO A 702 3.22 18.46 35.71
C PRO A 702 4.29 18.43 36.83
N PRO A 703 5.58 18.64 36.52
CA PRO A 703 6.66 18.64 37.50
C PRO A 703 6.63 19.90 38.38
N ALA A 704 6.99 19.73 39.65
CA ALA A 704 7.04 20.79 40.65
C ALA A 704 8.10 21.87 40.31
N ALA A 705 7.65 23.13 40.18
CA ALA A 705 8.52 24.29 40.10
C ALA A 705 8.91 24.81 41.49
N ALA A 706 10.16 25.28 41.59
CA ALA A 706 10.86 25.68 42.81
C ALA A 706 10.17 26.81 43.62
N ARG A 707 10.29 26.71 44.96
CA ARG A 707 9.90 27.76 45.92
C ARG A 707 10.77 29.02 45.77
N PRO A 708 10.19 30.24 45.81
CA PRO A 708 10.91 31.44 46.22
C PRO A 708 10.90 31.59 47.76
N LEU A 709 12.00 32.10 48.31
CA LEU A 709 12.14 32.53 49.71
C LEU A 709 11.27 33.78 50.00
N PRO A 710 10.76 33.96 51.24
CA PRO A 710 9.93 35.10 51.60
C PRO A 710 10.76 36.37 51.87
N PRO A 711 10.20 37.59 51.67
CA PRO A 711 10.76 38.80 52.23
C PRO A 711 10.38 38.95 53.72
N LYS A 712 11.30 39.55 54.47
CA LYS A 712 11.32 39.76 55.92
C LYS A 712 10.07 40.44 56.50
N ALA A 713 9.59 39.90 57.62
CA ALA A 713 9.43 40.61 58.90
C ALA A 713 9.75 39.62 60.02
#